data_AF-A0A2K3DJ75-F1
#
_entry.id   AF-A0A2K3DJ75-F1
#
_cell.length_a   1.000
_cell.length_b   1.000
_cell.length_c   1.000
_cell.angle_alpha   90.00
_cell.angle_beta   90.00
_cell.angle_gamma   90.00
#
_symmetry.space_group_name_H-M   'P 1'
#
loop_
_entity.id
_entity.type
_entity.pdbx_description
1 polymer ?
#
loop_
_entity_poly.entity_id
_entity_poly.type
_entity_poly.pdbx_seq_one_letter_code
_entity_poly.pdbx_strand_id
1 'polypeptide(L)'
;MAGADNPLGQLNPGLLRQVAGALHPNEVASSFKFASKEVYTCLRDYKTFKLAREPSQWFCSALTSNIQLCLAEQPWPGHDFVAHWGRPEPWRALNQRQRHRLLCLAASSRHPPSLDAALEHCGTVVKSDALVSAAAVGDLEACRQLLVEEGCHWDGYTVWTAAAMGGHVPVCQWLMNVTDMCEDDADLGRYARYAEHAACLRGQREVVAWVQQWRGGLPAVAGYGNNSPRAEAHKLATAAAEGGQVELLGELLAAAAVTDAMQRREVLAGVAYGCPLEALQRHYGQWGTEAAAEAQHRRALLLRAVASPTGDWAAKCDWLLLQWVSSPGWAPASHGTARLDEELWRQAGGQPDYLQRLERLAACGIDVPAEAVEAAAAAGNVSAAAWCLGLPPLLRAAGWGQAGQQEPASQVLAKAATAAGQVQVLRMLRERGVALSFAHLLNAAPERRDCTSTSTERAFECLPALRYAAMEGGLNEAAAEAGADWSAVFRRAAQHGADLELLRHLHEQRGAAISFMDLVAGGSEEQLEWALEALGPAGVSSQASGAALVESALLSGNWAAAEWLRSRGLAVDPDNQQQLQQLLCSLAAEQGDPLHIPALWWLLQRYDLQWTLECREALDACWEIGSDGGWPVPVGHRLWLQKMMQMGDEALAEAAEGA
;
A
#
# COMPACT_ATOMS: atom_id res chain seq x y z
N MET A 1 18.09 -38.68 24.58
CA MET A 1 18.77 -38.88 25.88
C MET A 1 17.94 -38.19 26.94
N ALA A 2 17.27 -38.96 27.80
CA ALA A 2 16.64 -38.46 29.02
C ALA A 2 17.59 -38.71 30.18
N GLY A 3 17.81 -37.70 31.03
CA GLY A 3 18.50 -37.84 32.31
C GLY A 3 19.65 -36.87 32.53
N ALA A 4 19.36 -35.85 33.34
CA ALA A 4 20.23 -35.08 34.26
C ALA A 4 20.06 -33.56 34.06
N ASP A 5 19.42 -32.94 35.04
CA ASP A 5 19.29 -31.50 35.30
C ASP A 5 19.02 -30.62 34.08
N ASN A 6 17.75 -30.45 33.71
CA ASN A 6 17.36 -29.28 32.92
C ASN A 6 17.17 -28.11 33.91
N PRO A 7 18.16 -27.21 34.10
CA PRO A 7 18.07 -26.13 35.08
C PRO A 7 16.87 -25.21 34.82
N LEU A 8 16.38 -25.15 33.57
CA LEU A 8 15.20 -24.37 33.19
C LEU A 8 13.91 -24.94 33.78
N GLY A 9 13.82 -26.26 33.97
CA GLY A 9 12.65 -26.90 34.61
C GLY A 9 12.59 -26.68 36.12
N GLN A 10 13.68 -26.21 36.74
CA GLN A 10 13.76 -25.90 38.17
C GLN A 10 13.46 -24.42 38.48
N LEU A 11 13.36 -23.57 37.46
CA LEU A 11 13.00 -22.16 37.61
C LEU A 11 11.53 -22.00 38.01
N ASN A 12 11.23 -21.03 38.86
CA ASN A 12 9.84 -20.76 39.22
C ASN A 12 9.05 -20.21 38.00
N PRO A 13 7.71 -20.40 37.95
CA PRO A 13 6.90 -19.93 36.83
C PRO A 13 6.96 -18.42 36.57
N GLY A 14 7.17 -17.61 37.61
CA GLY A 14 7.30 -16.15 37.47
C GLY A 14 8.57 -15.73 36.72
N LEU A 15 9.70 -16.36 37.03
CA LEU A 15 10.98 -16.16 36.36
C LEU A 15 10.91 -16.64 34.91
N LEU A 16 10.28 -17.78 34.64
CA LEU A 16 10.06 -18.26 33.27
C LEU A 16 9.27 -17.27 32.42
N ARG A 17 8.24 -16.63 33.00
CA ARG A 17 7.47 -15.58 32.32
C ARG A 17 8.25 -14.27 32.15
N GLN A 18 9.10 -13.90 33.11
CA GLN A 18 9.97 -12.74 32.96
C GLN A 18 11.00 -12.94 31.84
N VAL A 19 11.61 -14.13 31.78
CA VAL A 19 12.52 -14.50 30.68
C VAL A 19 11.78 -14.49 29.35
N ALA A 20 10.59 -15.11 29.27
CA ALA A 20 9.76 -15.08 28.07
C ALA A 20 9.36 -13.65 27.66
N GLY A 21 9.09 -12.77 28.62
CA GLY A 21 8.79 -11.35 28.36
C GLY A 21 10.00 -10.53 27.89
N ALA A 22 11.22 -11.01 28.12
CA ALA A 22 12.45 -10.39 27.62
C ALA A 22 12.89 -10.92 26.24
N LEU A 23 12.37 -12.08 25.82
CA LEU A 23 12.61 -12.66 24.49
C LEU A 23 11.60 -12.15 23.47
N HIS A 24 11.95 -12.26 22.19
CA HIS A 24 11.00 -11.94 21.14
C HIS A 24 9.84 -12.95 21.12
N PRO A 25 8.57 -12.54 20.95
CA PRO A 25 7.41 -13.44 21.00
C PRO A 25 7.54 -14.65 20.06
N ASN A 26 8.14 -14.48 18.87
CA ASN A 26 8.35 -15.58 17.93
C ASN A 26 9.36 -16.61 18.45
N GLU A 27 10.44 -16.19 19.14
CA GLU A 27 11.42 -17.12 19.72
C GLU A 27 10.81 -17.91 20.87
N VAL A 28 9.93 -17.26 21.65
CA VAL A 28 9.18 -17.95 22.69
C VAL A 28 8.26 -18.99 22.08
N ALA A 29 7.54 -18.61 21.04
CA ALA A 29 6.56 -19.46 20.37
C ALA A 29 7.21 -20.62 19.60
N SER A 30 8.38 -20.46 18.99
CA SER A 30 9.03 -21.51 18.19
C SER A 30 9.95 -22.42 18.99
N SER A 31 10.66 -21.87 19.99
CA SER A 31 11.82 -22.56 20.59
C SER A 31 11.74 -22.62 22.11
N PHE A 32 11.67 -21.46 22.79
CA PHE A 32 11.80 -21.43 24.26
C PHE A 32 10.70 -22.23 24.96
N LYS A 33 9.44 -22.15 24.49
CA LYS A 33 8.34 -22.89 25.11
C LYS A 33 8.51 -24.40 25.04
N PHE A 34 9.33 -24.92 24.13
CA PHE A 34 9.57 -26.36 23.95
C PHE A 34 10.86 -26.85 24.66
N ALA A 35 11.54 -25.99 25.42
CA ALA A 35 12.79 -26.35 26.11
C ALA A 35 12.61 -27.41 27.22
N SER A 36 11.42 -27.49 27.85
CA SER A 36 11.05 -28.54 28.81
C SER A 36 9.53 -28.64 28.94
N LYS A 37 9.06 -29.72 29.57
CA LYS A 37 7.62 -29.91 29.84
C LYS A 37 7.09 -28.82 30.78
N GLU A 38 7.86 -28.46 31.79
CA GLU A 38 7.53 -27.45 32.80
C GLU A 38 7.39 -26.07 32.14
N VAL A 39 8.35 -25.70 31.28
CA VAL A 39 8.32 -24.43 30.52
C VAL A 39 7.13 -24.39 29.57
N TYR A 40 6.84 -25.49 28.86
CA TYR A 40 5.67 -25.59 27.99
C TYR A 40 4.36 -25.36 28.74
N THR A 41 4.19 -25.97 29.92
CA THR A 41 2.98 -25.76 30.72
C THR A 41 2.82 -24.32 31.20
N CYS A 42 3.93 -23.64 31.50
CA CYS A 42 3.94 -22.26 31.98
C CYS A 42 3.60 -21.25 30.87
N LEU A 43 4.09 -21.50 29.64
CA LEU A 43 4.07 -20.58 28.49
C LEU A 43 3.14 -21.05 27.35
N ARG A 44 2.16 -21.90 27.66
CA ARG A 44 1.19 -22.45 26.70
C ARG A 44 0.40 -21.39 25.90
N ASP A 45 0.31 -20.19 26.45
CA ASP A 45 -0.35 -19.02 25.89
C ASP A 45 0.44 -18.38 24.74
N TYR A 46 1.75 -18.62 24.63
CA TYR A 46 2.59 -18.19 23.50
C TYR A 46 2.37 -19.10 22.27
N LYS A 47 1.19 -18.98 21.65
CA LYS A 47 0.75 -19.80 20.51
C LYS A 47 0.62 -19.04 19.19
N THR A 48 0.85 -17.74 19.18
CA THR A 48 0.70 -16.87 18.00
C THR A 48 2.05 -16.34 17.56
N PHE A 49 2.33 -16.42 16.27
CA PHE A 49 3.49 -15.77 15.66
C PHE A 49 3.11 -14.37 15.16
N LYS A 50 4.01 -13.42 15.37
CA LYS A 50 3.95 -12.10 14.74
C LYS A 50 4.75 -12.17 13.44
N LEU A 51 4.07 -12.10 12.30
CA LEU A 51 4.71 -12.17 10.99
C LEU A 51 5.09 -10.80 10.43
N ALA A 52 4.38 -9.74 10.80
CA ALA A 52 4.58 -8.41 10.24
C ALA A 52 5.16 -7.45 11.29
N ARG A 53 6.06 -6.58 10.86
CA ARG A 53 6.48 -5.38 11.59
C ARG A 53 5.98 -4.13 10.87
N GLU A 54 5.78 -3.06 11.64
CA GLU A 54 5.43 -1.76 11.04
C GLU A 54 6.64 -1.17 10.31
N PRO A 55 6.46 -0.67 9.07
CA PRO A 55 7.49 0.10 8.39
C PRO A 55 7.83 1.34 9.22
N SER A 56 9.07 1.45 9.68
CA SER A 56 9.53 2.56 10.51
C SER A 56 9.47 3.89 9.75
N GLN A 57 8.43 4.73 9.93
CA GLN A 57 8.28 6.05 9.27
C GLN A 57 8.95 6.12 7.88
N TRP A 58 8.62 5.16 6.99
CA TRP A 58 9.10 5.15 5.62
C TRP A 58 8.31 6.19 4.85
N PHE A 59 8.64 7.45 5.09
CA PHE A 59 8.07 8.49 4.27
C PHE A 59 8.85 8.56 2.97
N CYS A 60 8.16 8.32 1.87
CA CYS A 60 8.40 8.99 0.61
C CYS A 60 7.01 9.08 -0.03
N SER A 61 6.54 10.28 -0.38
CA SER A 61 5.24 10.47 -1.07
C SER A 61 5.12 9.64 -2.35
N ALA A 62 6.27 9.18 -2.86
CA ALA A 62 6.44 8.20 -3.93
C ALA A 62 5.79 6.83 -3.66
N LEU A 63 5.92 6.31 -2.43
CA LEU A 63 5.40 4.99 -2.04
C LEU A 63 3.93 5.07 -1.58
N THR A 64 3.42 6.27 -1.32
CA THR A 64 2.16 6.46 -0.56
C THR A 64 0.91 6.46 -1.42
N SER A 65 1.00 6.40 -2.74
CA SER A 65 -0.23 6.45 -3.53
C SER A 65 -0.99 5.14 -3.52
N ASN A 66 -0.37 3.94 -3.68
CA ASN A 66 -1.12 2.69 -3.90
C ASN A 66 -0.44 1.35 -3.56
N ILE A 67 0.61 1.34 -2.73
CA ILE A 67 1.37 0.10 -2.44
C ILE A 67 1.24 -0.30 -0.97
N GLN A 68 0.89 -1.57 -0.76
CA GLN A 68 0.86 -2.17 0.57
C GLN A 68 2.20 -2.82 0.89
N LEU A 69 3.16 -2.00 1.28
CA LEU A 69 4.43 -2.50 1.79
C LEU A 69 4.23 -3.38 3.04
N CYS A 70 4.68 -4.63 2.97
CA CYS A 70 4.63 -5.57 4.07
C CYS A 70 6.04 -6.01 4.46
N LEU A 71 6.47 -5.70 5.68
CA LEU A 71 7.77 -6.11 6.18
C LEU A 71 7.66 -7.25 7.17
N ALA A 72 8.41 -8.32 6.94
CA ALA A 72 8.56 -9.43 7.85
C ALA A 72 9.12 -8.98 9.21
N GLU A 73 8.52 -9.47 10.28
CA GLU A 73 9.05 -9.36 11.64
C GLU A 73 10.27 -10.27 11.81
N GLN A 74 11.25 -9.80 12.61
CA GLN A 74 12.47 -10.56 12.87
C GLN A 74 12.64 -10.85 14.36
N PRO A 75 12.94 -12.10 14.76
CA PRO A 75 13.21 -13.26 13.90
C PRO A 75 11.94 -13.85 13.24
N TRP A 76 12.08 -14.18 11.95
CA TRP A 76 11.04 -14.84 11.15
C TRP A 76 10.87 -16.32 11.54
N PRO A 77 9.64 -16.83 11.69
CA PRO A 77 9.40 -18.24 12.06
C PRO A 77 9.56 -19.18 10.85
N GLY A 78 10.75 -19.30 10.26
CA GLY A 78 10.99 -19.98 8.98
C GLY A 78 10.44 -21.41 8.86
N HIS A 79 10.92 -22.35 9.68
CA HIS A 79 10.46 -23.74 9.61
C HIS A 79 8.98 -23.91 10.02
N ASP A 80 8.51 -23.18 11.04
CA ASP A 80 7.11 -23.22 11.47
C ASP A 80 6.18 -22.64 10.39
N PHE A 81 6.62 -21.60 9.68
CA PHE A 81 5.91 -21.02 8.55
C PHE A 81 5.74 -22.04 7.44
N VAL A 82 6.82 -22.69 7.01
CA VAL A 82 6.76 -23.72 5.95
C VAL A 82 5.92 -24.92 6.40
N ALA A 83 6.03 -25.35 7.67
CA ALA A 83 5.23 -26.47 8.18
C ALA A 83 3.73 -26.16 8.20
N HIS A 84 3.35 -24.90 8.39
CA HIS A 84 1.95 -24.49 8.37
C HIS A 84 1.45 -24.17 6.96
N TRP A 85 2.17 -23.32 6.22
CA TRP A 85 1.77 -22.73 4.95
C TRP A 85 2.28 -23.47 3.72
N GLY A 86 3.17 -24.46 3.85
CA GLY A 86 3.63 -25.33 2.75
C GLY A 86 2.63 -26.42 2.36
N ARG A 87 1.34 -26.18 2.57
CA ARG A 87 0.22 -27.05 2.20
C ARG A 87 -1.02 -26.19 1.93
N PRO A 88 -1.95 -26.62 1.06
CA PRO A 88 -3.04 -25.77 0.60
C PRO A 88 -4.11 -25.48 1.67
N GLU A 89 -4.29 -26.35 2.68
CA GLU A 89 -5.46 -26.29 3.56
C GLU A 89 -5.57 -24.98 4.36
N PRO A 90 -4.50 -24.42 4.96
CA PRO A 90 -4.61 -23.16 5.71
C PRO A 90 -4.88 -21.93 4.84
N TRP A 91 -4.58 -21.99 3.54
CA TRP A 91 -4.85 -20.90 2.61
C TRP A 91 -6.34 -20.80 2.27
N ARG A 92 -7.10 -21.90 2.34
CA ARG A 92 -8.53 -21.96 1.96
C ARG A 92 -9.41 -20.97 2.72
N ALA A 93 -9.07 -20.69 3.98
CA ALA A 93 -9.75 -19.72 4.83
C ALA A 93 -9.35 -18.25 4.54
N LEU A 94 -8.23 -18.04 3.85
CA LEU A 94 -7.73 -16.70 3.54
C LEU A 94 -8.39 -16.17 2.27
N ASN A 95 -8.84 -14.92 2.33
CA ASN A 95 -9.28 -14.18 1.15
C ASN A 95 -8.09 -13.76 0.28
N GLN A 96 -8.37 -13.30 -0.94
CA GLN A 96 -7.34 -12.92 -1.91
C GLN A 96 -6.28 -11.95 -1.34
N ARG A 97 -6.69 -10.91 -0.61
CA ARG A 97 -5.77 -9.91 -0.05
C ARG A 97 -4.93 -10.45 1.09
N GLN A 98 -5.50 -11.29 1.93
CA GLN A 98 -4.77 -11.95 3.01
C GLN A 98 -3.70 -12.89 2.46
N ARG A 99 -4.03 -13.65 1.40
CA ARG A 99 -3.09 -14.50 0.66
C ARG A 99 -1.95 -13.67 0.09
N HIS A 100 -2.27 -12.57 -0.59
CA HIS A 100 -1.26 -11.66 -1.15
C HIS A 100 -0.38 -11.00 -0.07
N ARG A 101 -0.98 -10.52 1.02
CA ARG A 101 -0.23 -9.96 2.16
C ARG A 101 0.75 -10.97 2.76
N LEU A 102 0.35 -12.23 2.87
CA LEU A 102 1.21 -13.29 3.38
C LEU A 102 2.38 -13.58 2.44
N LEU A 103 2.14 -13.54 1.12
CA LEU A 103 3.19 -13.59 0.09
C LEU A 103 4.17 -12.42 0.24
N CYS A 104 3.71 -11.17 0.42
CA CYS A 104 4.59 -10.01 0.62
C CYS A 104 5.46 -10.15 1.90
N LEU A 105 4.91 -10.73 2.97
CA LEU A 105 5.66 -11.01 4.19
C LEU A 105 6.70 -12.12 3.98
N ALA A 106 6.36 -13.18 3.24
CA ALA A 106 7.32 -14.21 2.87
C ALA A 106 8.45 -13.65 1.98
N ALA A 107 8.12 -12.79 1.03
CA ALA A 107 9.06 -12.10 0.15
C ALA A 107 10.04 -11.18 0.90
N SER A 108 9.61 -10.57 2.00
CA SER A 108 10.48 -9.72 2.84
C SER A 108 11.15 -10.49 4.00
N SER A 109 10.95 -11.80 4.11
CA SER A 109 11.44 -12.62 5.23
C SER A 109 12.93 -12.96 5.16
N ARG A 110 13.53 -12.90 3.96
CA ARG A 110 14.87 -13.44 3.65
C ARG A 110 15.01 -14.94 3.93
N HIS A 111 13.92 -15.69 3.81
CA HIS A 111 13.89 -17.15 3.96
C HIS A 111 13.31 -17.78 2.68
N PRO A 112 14.14 -18.19 1.70
CA PRO A 112 13.68 -18.69 0.41
C PRO A 112 12.62 -19.81 0.49
N PRO A 113 12.73 -20.81 1.38
CA PRO A 113 11.70 -21.84 1.48
C PRO A 113 10.32 -21.31 1.93
N SER A 114 10.27 -20.16 2.64
CA SER A 114 8.99 -19.51 2.97
C SER A 114 8.37 -18.85 1.75
N LEU A 115 9.21 -18.23 0.90
CA LEU A 115 8.76 -17.60 -0.33
C LEU A 115 8.27 -18.67 -1.31
N ASP A 116 9.01 -19.76 -1.50
CA ASP A 116 8.62 -20.87 -2.36
C ASP A 116 7.28 -21.48 -1.92
N ALA A 117 7.12 -21.76 -0.61
CA ALA A 117 5.87 -22.27 -0.06
C ALA A 117 4.69 -21.29 -0.25
N ALA A 118 4.96 -19.98 -0.19
CA ALA A 118 3.94 -18.96 -0.43
C ALA A 118 3.58 -18.87 -1.92
N LEU A 119 4.54 -18.90 -2.83
CA LEU A 119 4.29 -18.87 -4.28
C LEU A 119 3.49 -20.10 -4.73
N GLU A 120 3.82 -21.29 -4.21
CA GLU A 120 3.15 -22.54 -4.56
C GLU A 120 1.66 -22.57 -4.17
N HIS A 121 1.29 -21.93 -3.06
CA HIS A 121 -0.05 -22.07 -2.48
C HIS A 121 -0.86 -20.76 -2.35
N CYS A 122 -0.27 -19.59 -2.59
CA CYS A 122 -0.99 -18.33 -2.44
C CYS A 122 -2.23 -18.27 -3.34
N GLY A 123 -2.15 -18.79 -4.57
CA GLY A 123 -3.26 -18.77 -5.51
C GLY A 123 -3.71 -17.33 -5.83
N THR A 124 -2.78 -16.38 -5.85
CA THR A 124 -3.04 -15.00 -6.24
C THR A 124 -1.99 -14.57 -7.24
N VAL A 125 -2.35 -13.70 -8.18
CA VAL A 125 -1.37 -13.07 -9.05
C VAL A 125 -0.31 -12.33 -8.22
N VAL A 126 0.96 -12.46 -8.62
CA VAL A 126 2.06 -11.76 -7.98
C VAL A 126 2.03 -10.29 -8.41
N LYS A 127 1.97 -9.39 -7.43
CA LYS A 127 1.84 -7.93 -7.62
C LYS A 127 3.07 -7.17 -7.15
N SER A 128 3.16 -5.91 -7.58
CA SER A 128 4.25 -5.00 -7.24
C SER A 128 4.56 -4.95 -5.75
N ASP A 129 3.54 -5.03 -4.86
CA ASP A 129 3.71 -5.02 -3.41
C ASP A 129 4.70 -6.09 -2.90
N ALA A 130 4.67 -7.29 -3.48
CA ALA A 130 5.58 -8.38 -3.10
C ALA A 130 7.03 -8.06 -3.50
N LEU A 131 7.23 -7.56 -4.72
CA LEU A 131 8.54 -7.15 -5.22
C LEU A 131 9.09 -5.94 -4.45
N VAL A 132 8.23 -4.95 -4.16
CA VAL A 132 8.57 -3.79 -3.33
C VAL A 132 9.00 -4.24 -1.94
N SER A 133 8.29 -5.21 -1.34
CA SER A 133 8.59 -5.76 -0.01
C SER A 133 9.92 -6.53 0.03
N ALA A 134 10.27 -7.27 -1.03
CA ALA A 134 11.59 -7.91 -1.16
C ALA A 134 12.71 -6.88 -1.38
N ALA A 135 12.49 -5.91 -2.27
CA ALA A 135 13.44 -4.85 -2.60
C ALA A 135 13.77 -3.97 -1.38
N ALA A 136 12.75 -3.65 -0.60
CA ALA A 136 12.78 -3.01 0.71
C ALA A 136 13.79 -3.62 1.69
N VAL A 137 13.90 -4.95 1.69
CA VAL A 137 14.84 -5.70 2.55
C VAL A 137 16.09 -6.14 1.79
N GLY A 138 16.27 -5.76 0.53
CA GLY A 138 17.48 -6.06 -0.24
C GLY A 138 17.63 -7.52 -0.61
N ASP A 139 16.55 -8.29 -0.63
CA ASP A 139 16.59 -9.69 -1.05
C ASP A 139 16.60 -9.79 -2.58
N LEU A 140 17.80 -9.75 -3.15
CA LEU A 140 18.01 -9.74 -4.61
C LEU A 140 17.47 -11.00 -5.29
N GLU A 141 17.61 -12.16 -4.65
CA GLU A 141 17.15 -13.43 -5.25
C GLU A 141 15.63 -13.51 -5.23
N ALA A 142 14.97 -13.10 -4.13
CA ALA A 142 13.51 -12.96 -4.12
C ALA A 142 13.02 -11.96 -5.17
N CYS A 143 13.70 -10.82 -5.34
CA CYS A 143 13.35 -9.86 -6.39
C CYS A 143 13.44 -10.46 -7.80
N ARG A 144 14.48 -11.25 -8.07
CA ARG A 144 14.67 -11.94 -9.36
C ARG A 144 13.60 -12.98 -9.62
N GLN A 145 13.35 -13.85 -8.64
CA GLN A 145 12.31 -14.87 -8.71
C GLN A 145 10.95 -14.23 -9.00
N LEU A 146 10.56 -13.21 -8.21
CA LEU A 146 9.28 -12.53 -8.38
C LEU A 146 9.14 -11.87 -9.76
N LEU A 147 10.15 -11.14 -10.24
CA LEU A 147 10.03 -10.38 -11.48
C LEU A 147 10.21 -11.22 -12.75
N VAL A 148 11.15 -12.17 -12.74
CA VAL A 148 11.57 -12.91 -13.94
C VAL A 148 10.84 -14.24 -14.07
N GLU A 149 10.72 -14.99 -12.96
CA GLU A 149 10.14 -16.34 -12.98
C GLU A 149 8.61 -16.28 -12.81
N GLU A 150 8.16 -15.53 -11.81
CA GLU A 150 6.73 -15.40 -11.46
C GLU A 150 6.00 -14.29 -12.23
N GLY A 151 6.71 -13.60 -13.13
CA GLY A 151 6.15 -12.55 -13.98
C GLY A 151 5.41 -11.45 -13.21
N CYS A 152 5.92 -11.06 -12.05
CA CYS A 152 5.33 -9.99 -11.24
C CYS A 152 5.20 -8.70 -12.08
N HIS A 153 3.99 -8.14 -12.10
CA HIS A 153 3.85 -6.77 -12.59
C HIS A 153 4.61 -5.84 -11.64
N TRP A 154 5.27 -4.83 -12.17
CA TRP A 154 6.06 -3.93 -11.35
C TRP A 154 5.84 -2.49 -11.77
N ASP A 155 5.81 -1.62 -10.77
CA ASP A 155 5.95 -0.19 -10.96
C ASP A 155 7.40 0.16 -10.66
N GLY A 156 8.16 0.49 -11.72
CA GLY A 156 9.58 0.78 -11.59
C GLY A 156 9.83 1.88 -10.57
N TYR A 157 8.96 2.88 -10.50
CA TYR A 157 9.12 4.02 -9.60
C TYR A 157 9.20 3.60 -8.13
N THR A 158 8.28 2.74 -7.71
CA THR A 158 8.14 2.34 -6.32
C THR A 158 9.12 1.25 -5.91
N VAL A 159 9.43 0.31 -6.79
CA VAL A 159 10.44 -0.72 -6.51
C VAL A 159 11.84 -0.10 -6.35
N TRP A 160 12.22 0.83 -7.24
CA TRP A 160 13.47 1.57 -7.14
C TRP A 160 13.53 2.40 -5.85
N THR A 161 12.43 3.09 -5.52
CA THR A 161 12.32 3.90 -4.31
C THR A 161 12.53 3.03 -3.07
N ALA A 162 11.88 1.87 -2.98
CA ALA A 162 12.01 0.97 -1.82
C ALA A 162 13.42 0.40 -1.66
N ALA A 163 14.05 -0.06 -2.75
CA ALA A 163 15.43 -0.52 -2.73
C ALA A 163 16.41 0.58 -2.26
N ALA A 164 16.24 1.79 -2.79
CA ALA A 164 17.08 2.93 -2.47
C ALA A 164 16.89 3.42 -1.04
N MET A 165 15.65 3.47 -0.53
CA MET A 165 15.38 3.78 0.89
C MET A 165 15.97 2.74 1.84
N GLY A 166 15.96 1.48 1.43
CA GLY A 166 16.56 0.37 2.17
C GLY A 166 18.10 0.36 2.15
N GLY A 167 18.73 1.12 1.24
CA GLY A 167 20.18 1.19 1.09
C GLY A 167 20.77 0.06 0.24
N HIS A 168 19.95 -0.63 -0.56
CA HIS A 168 20.34 -1.89 -1.20
C HIS A 168 20.90 -1.68 -2.61
N VAL A 169 22.15 -1.21 -2.70
CA VAL A 169 22.87 -1.01 -3.98
C VAL A 169 22.79 -2.21 -4.94
N PRO A 170 22.96 -3.48 -4.49
CA PRO A 170 22.87 -4.63 -5.40
C PRO A 170 21.51 -4.79 -6.08
N VAL A 171 20.41 -4.48 -5.38
CA VAL A 171 19.07 -4.51 -5.96
C VAL A 171 18.92 -3.38 -6.97
N CYS A 172 19.37 -2.16 -6.64
CA CYS A 172 19.32 -1.05 -7.59
C CYS A 172 20.17 -1.32 -8.86
N GLN A 173 21.34 -1.95 -8.73
CA GLN A 173 22.18 -2.34 -9.86
C GLN A 173 21.51 -3.40 -10.74
N TRP A 174 20.85 -4.38 -10.13
CA TRP A 174 20.10 -5.38 -10.88
C TRP A 174 18.90 -4.74 -11.60
N LEU A 175 18.13 -3.89 -10.91
CA LEU A 175 17.01 -3.16 -11.50
C LEU A 175 17.45 -2.34 -12.71
N MET A 176 18.60 -1.68 -12.63
CA MET A 176 19.20 -0.95 -13.76
C MET A 176 19.33 -1.82 -15.00
N ASN A 177 19.96 -3.00 -14.86
CA ASN A 177 20.15 -3.93 -15.97
C ASN A 177 18.82 -4.43 -16.53
N VAL A 178 17.79 -4.57 -15.68
CA VAL A 178 16.46 -4.98 -16.11
C VAL A 178 15.76 -3.85 -16.89
N THR A 179 15.84 -2.60 -16.42
CA THR A 179 15.27 -1.42 -17.11
C THR A 179 15.97 -1.08 -18.42
N ASP A 180 17.29 -1.24 -18.50
CA ASP A 180 18.08 -1.03 -19.72
C ASP A 180 17.62 -1.91 -20.89
N MET A 181 17.07 -3.09 -20.58
CA MET A 181 16.53 -4.01 -21.57
C MET A 181 15.13 -3.65 -22.06
N CYS A 182 14.50 -2.65 -21.44
CA CYS A 182 13.03 -2.59 -21.36
C CYS A 182 12.40 -1.23 -21.60
N GLU A 183 13.15 -0.14 -21.44
CA GLU A 183 12.65 1.23 -21.47
C GLU A 183 13.66 2.15 -22.17
N ASP A 184 13.20 3.33 -22.60
CA ASP A 184 14.07 4.35 -23.19
C ASP A 184 15.02 4.97 -22.15
N ASP A 185 16.19 5.44 -22.59
CA ASP A 185 17.19 6.16 -21.78
C ASP A 185 16.59 7.29 -20.91
N ALA A 186 15.48 7.88 -21.37
CA ALA A 186 14.78 8.95 -20.67
C ALA A 186 14.11 8.50 -19.36
N ASP A 187 13.62 7.26 -19.28
CA ASP A 187 12.91 6.74 -18.10
C ASP A 187 13.89 6.22 -17.04
N LEU A 188 14.99 5.59 -17.46
CA LEU A 188 16.15 5.29 -16.62
C LEU A 188 16.65 6.53 -15.86
N GLY A 189 16.74 7.66 -16.55
CA GLY A 189 17.11 8.94 -15.94
C GLY A 189 16.11 9.44 -14.88
N ARG A 190 14.82 9.09 -14.98
CA ARG A 190 13.80 9.42 -13.98
C ARG A 190 13.92 8.51 -12.76
N TYR A 191 13.98 7.20 -12.94
CA TYR A 191 14.08 6.24 -11.82
C TYR A 191 15.27 6.51 -10.91
N ALA A 192 16.42 6.82 -11.51
CA ALA A 192 17.60 7.17 -10.74
C ALA A 192 17.48 8.46 -9.93
N ARG A 193 16.74 9.47 -10.41
CA ARG A 193 16.46 10.68 -9.62
C ARG A 193 15.60 10.36 -8.42
N TYR A 194 14.62 9.49 -8.58
CA TYR A 194 13.75 9.07 -7.50
C TYR A 194 14.48 8.20 -6.49
N ALA A 195 15.30 7.26 -6.96
CA ALA A 195 16.19 6.47 -6.12
C ALA A 195 17.12 7.37 -5.30
N GLU A 196 17.75 8.39 -5.91
CA GLU A 196 18.57 9.34 -5.17
C GLU A 196 17.79 10.17 -4.16
N HIS A 197 16.62 10.68 -4.53
CA HIS A 197 15.77 11.44 -3.62
C HIS A 197 15.42 10.58 -2.39
N ALA A 198 15.01 9.34 -2.61
CA ALA A 198 14.63 8.41 -1.57
C ALA A 198 15.84 7.96 -0.71
N ALA A 199 17.01 7.78 -1.33
CA ALA A 199 18.26 7.52 -0.63
C ALA A 199 18.68 8.71 0.24
N CYS A 200 18.56 9.94 -0.25
CA CYS A 200 18.84 11.15 0.54
C CYS A 200 17.90 11.28 1.74
N LEU A 201 16.62 11.02 1.54
CA LEU A 201 15.59 11.03 2.57
C LEU A 201 15.87 10.03 3.72
N ARG A 202 16.59 8.93 3.43
CA ARG A 202 16.96 7.92 4.44
C ARG A 202 18.44 7.90 4.81
N GLY A 203 19.22 8.85 4.30
CA GLY A 203 20.65 8.96 4.60
C GLY A 203 21.50 7.83 4.01
N GLN A 204 21.02 7.18 2.94
CA GLN A 204 21.68 6.04 2.31
C GLN A 204 22.84 6.49 1.41
N ARG A 205 23.93 6.92 2.05
CA ARG A 205 25.11 7.54 1.42
C ARG A 205 25.71 6.69 0.29
N GLU A 206 25.75 5.36 0.45
CA GLU A 206 26.29 4.45 -0.56
C GLU A 206 25.46 4.44 -1.84
N VAL A 207 24.13 4.42 -1.71
CA VAL A 207 23.23 4.50 -2.87
C VAL A 207 23.37 5.86 -3.56
N VAL A 208 23.42 6.96 -2.80
CA VAL A 208 23.61 8.31 -3.36
C VAL A 208 24.92 8.39 -4.16
N ALA A 209 26.03 7.92 -3.59
CA ALA A 209 27.33 7.93 -4.27
C ALA A 209 27.33 7.07 -5.54
N TRP A 210 26.73 5.88 -5.47
CA TRP A 210 26.63 4.97 -6.62
C TRP A 210 25.79 5.56 -7.76
N VAL A 211 24.61 6.12 -7.47
CA VAL A 211 23.76 6.72 -8.54
C VAL A 211 24.42 7.96 -9.14
N GLN A 212 25.08 8.79 -8.33
CA GLN A 212 25.82 9.96 -8.83
C GLN A 212 26.98 9.57 -9.76
N GLN A 213 27.73 8.53 -9.40
CA GLN A 213 28.79 7.98 -10.25
C GLN A 213 28.22 7.49 -11.58
N TRP A 214 27.12 6.73 -11.53
CA TRP A 214 26.46 6.19 -12.72
C TRP A 214 25.94 7.31 -13.64
N ARG A 215 25.24 8.31 -13.10
CA ARG A 215 24.77 9.46 -13.87
C ARG A 215 25.88 10.25 -14.51
N GLY A 216 27.03 10.37 -13.85
CA GLY A 216 28.21 11.03 -14.40
C GLY A 216 28.73 10.38 -15.70
N GLY A 217 28.36 9.12 -15.95
CA GLY A 217 28.67 8.39 -17.17
C GLY A 217 27.59 8.43 -18.26
N LEU A 218 26.37 8.92 -17.98
CA LEU A 218 25.30 8.98 -18.98
C LEU A 218 25.48 10.19 -19.92
N PRO A 219 25.21 10.04 -21.24
CA PRO A 219 25.22 11.16 -22.17
C PRO A 219 24.16 12.19 -21.79
N ALA A 220 24.45 13.48 -21.99
CA ALA A 220 23.49 14.55 -21.71
C ALA A 220 22.28 14.40 -22.64
N VAL A 221 21.19 13.82 -22.14
CA VAL A 221 19.96 13.59 -22.92
C VAL A 221 19.35 14.95 -23.30
N ALA A 222 19.38 15.26 -24.60
CA ALA A 222 18.81 16.47 -25.17
C ALA A 222 17.28 16.31 -25.31
N GLY A 223 16.49 17.07 -24.56
CA GLY A 223 15.03 17.08 -24.75
C GLY A 223 14.20 17.63 -23.60
N TYR A 224 14.70 17.58 -22.37
CA TYR A 224 13.98 18.12 -21.20
C TYR A 224 14.75 19.26 -20.55
N GLY A 225 14.15 20.45 -20.53
CA GLY A 225 14.75 21.70 -20.09
C GLY A 225 15.40 21.62 -18.69
N ASN A 226 16.55 22.29 -18.55
CA ASN A 226 17.29 22.56 -17.30
C ASN A 226 17.77 21.37 -16.44
N ASN A 227 17.93 20.17 -17.00
CA ASN A 227 18.45 18.98 -16.31
C ASN A 227 19.98 18.96 -16.10
N SER A 228 20.58 19.99 -15.48
CA SER A 228 21.95 19.84 -14.97
C SER A 228 21.90 19.18 -13.58
N PRO A 229 22.87 18.32 -13.19
CA PRO A 229 22.98 17.78 -11.83
C PRO A 229 22.97 18.88 -10.74
N ARG A 230 23.37 20.11 -11.09
CA ARG A 230 23.34 21.30 -10.23
C ARG A 230 21.95 21.91 -10.07
N ALA A 231 21.05 21.78 -11.04
CA ALA A 231 19.72 22.41 -11.01
C ALA A 231 18.78 21.75 -9.99
N GLU A 232 18.99 20.46 -9.72
CA GLU A 232 18.13 19.64 -8.84
C GLU A 232 18.76 19.35 -7.47
N ALA A 233 19.97 19.87 -7.20
CA ALA A 233 20.68 19.62 -5.95
C ALA A 233 19.91 20.13 -4.71
N HIS A 234 19.10 21.19 -4.88
CA HIS A 234 18.20 21.66 -3.82
C HIS A 234 17.12 20.62 -3.47
N LYS A 235 16.59 19.84 -4.43
CA LYS A 235 15.57 18.81 -4.13
C LYS A 235 16.15 17.63 -3.36
N LEU A 236 17.39 17.25 -3.66
CA LEU A 236 18.12 16.23 -2.89
C LEU A 236 18.43 16.74 -1.47
N ALA A 237 18.83 18.01 -1.34
CA ALA A 237 19.02 18.66 -0.04
C ALA A 237 17.71 18.73 0.75
N THR A 238 16.60 19.11 0.11
CA THR A 238 15.26 19.11 0.73
C THR A 238 14.89 17.72 1.22
N ALA A 239 15.11 16.67 0.41
CA ALA A 239 14.85 15.28 0.82
C ALA A 239 15.69 14.89 2.04
N ALA A 240 17.00 15.17 2.02
CA ALA A 240 17.87 14.94 3.17
C ALA A 240 17.40 15.71 4.42
N ALA A 241 16.91 16.94 4.25
CA ALA A 241 16.37 17.75 5.33
C ALA A 241 15.05 17.17 5.90
N GLU A 242 14.11 16.79 5.03
CA GLU A 242 12.86 16.14 5.42
C GLU A 242 13.10 14.81 6.15
N GLY A 243 14.17 14.11 5.78
CA GLY A 243 14.65 12.88 6.40
C GLY A 243 15.46 13.06 7.67
N GLY A 244 15.70 14.30 8.10
CA GLY A 244 16.52 14.62 9.28
C GLY A 244 18.01 14.33 9.13
N GLN A 245 18.50 14.14 7.89
CA GLN A 245 19.89 13.77 7.58
C GLN A 245 20.80 15.01 7.56
N VAL A 246 21.05 15.61 8.73
CA VAL A 246 21.73 16.90 8.88
C VAL A 246 23.14 16.94 8.25
N GLU A 247 23.91 15.86 8.37
CA GLU A 247 25.25 15.79 7.78
C GLU A 247 25.20 15.73 6.25
N LEU A 248 24.38 14.83 5.70
CA LEU A 248 24.19 14.68 4.26
C LEU A 248 23.62 15.97 3.64
N LEU A 249 22.68 16.62 4.33
CA LEU A 249 22.18 17.95 3.98
C LEU A 249 23.33 18.96 3.87
N GLY A 250 24.22 19.01 4.85
CA GLY A 250 25.36 19.92 4.84
C GLY A 250 26.31 19.68 3.67
N GLU A 251 26.60 18.41 3.36
CA GLU A 251 27.42 18.00 2.22
C GLU A 251 26.78 18.39 0.88
N LEU A 252 25.49 18.09 0.71
CA LEU A 252 24.73 18.43 -0.49
C LEU A 252 24.67 19.95 -0.70
N LEU A 253 24.46 20.74 0.36
CA LEU A 253 24.44 22.20 0.28
C LEU A 253 25.81 22.80 -0.01
N ALA A 254 26.90 22.19 0.49
CA ALA A 254 28.26 22.65 0.18
C ALA A 254 28.63 22.38 -1.30
N ALA A 255 28.11 21.29 -1.87
CA ALA A 255 28.29 20.95 -3.29
C ALA A 255 27.34 21.72 -4.23
N ALA A 256 26.18 22.15 -3.73
CA ALA A 256 25.14 22.81 -4.49
C ALA A 256 25.29 24.34 -4.54
N ALA A 257 25.04 24.94 -5.70
CA ALA A 257 24.86 26.38 -5.84
C ALA A 257 23.38 26.73 -5.59
N VAL A 258 22.87 26.55 -4.36
CA VAL A 258 21.50 26.98 -3.99
C VAL A 258 21.43 28.51 -4.06
N THR A 259 20.98 29.02 -5.20
CA THR A 259 21.17 30.43 -5.57
C THR A 259 19.89 31.25 -5.48
N ASP A 260 18.72 30.66 -5.75
CA ASP A 260 17.44 31.38 -5.76
C ASP A 260 16.63 31.24 -4.46
N ALA A 261 15.70 32.17 -4.24
CA ALA A 261 14.89 32.24 -3.04
C ALA A 261 13.86 31.11 -2.91
N MET A 262 13.38 30.54 -4.03
CA MET A 262 12.42 29.43 -4.03
C MET A 262 13.10 28.14 -3.54
N GLN A 263 14.28 27.83 -4.06
CA GLN A 263 15.08 26.68 -3.62
C GLN A 263 15.40 26.76 -2.12
N ARG A 264 15.79 27.95 -1.63
CA ARG A 264 16.04 28.18 -0.19
C ARG A 264 14.78 27.96 0.65
N ARG A 265 13.60 28.33 0.14
CA ARG A 265 12.31 28.10 0.82
C ARG A 265 12.01 26.62 0.95
N GLU A 266 12.18 25.85 -0.11
CA GLU A 266 11.94 24.41 -0.10
C GLU A 266 12.86 23.68 0.88
N VAL A 267 14.17 23.96 0.82
CA VAL A 267 15.13 23.35 1.75
C VAL A 267 14.80 23.75 3.20
N LEU A 268 14.49 25.02 3.47
CA LEU A 268 14.15 25.48 4.81
C LEU A 268 12.85 24.84 5.34
N ALA A 269 11.87 24.60 4.47
CA ALA A 269 10.65 23.85 4.78
C ALA A 269 10.96 22.39 5.15
N GLY A 270 11.86 21.74 4.40
CA GLY A 270 12.36 20.41 4.72
C GLY A 270 13.09 20.37 6.08
N VAL A 271 13.93 21.37 6.36
CA VAL A 271 14.65 21.49 7.65
C VAL A 271 13.68 21.67 8.81
N ALA A 272 12.66 22.52 8.68
CA ALA A 272 11.65 22.69 9.72
C ALA A 272 10.87 21.40 10.00
N TYR A 273 10.64 20.59 8.96
CA TYR A 273 9.97 19.30 9.07
C TYR A 273 10.87 18.23 9.70
N GLY A 274 12.02 17.89 9.12
CA GLY A 274 12.77 16.69 9.51
C GLY A 274 13.97 16.93 10.43
N CYS A 275 14.56 18.12 10.45
CA CYS A 275 15.80 18.39 11.20
C CYS A 275 15.52 18.98 12.59
N PRO A 276 16.41 18.78 13.58
CA PRO A 276 16.29 19.39 14.90
C PRO A 276 16.44 20.93 14.85
N LEU A 277 15.95 21.59 15.91
CA LEU A 277 15.87 23.05 16.04
C LEU A 277 17.21 23.75 15.75
N GLU A 278 18.34 23.20 16.15
CA GLU A 278 19.66 23.78 15.94
C GLU A 278 19.99 23.91 14.44
N ALA A 279 19.56 22.94 13.63
CA ALA A 279 19.71 23.00 12.18
C ALA A 279 18.79 24.07 11.60
N LEU A 280 17.53 24.14 12.05
CA LEU A 280 16.59 25.17 11.63
C LEU A 280 17.12 26.58 11.93
N GLN A 281 17.64 26.82 13.12
CA GLN A 281 18.24 28.10 13.53
C GLN A 281 19.41 28.49 12.61
N ARG A 282 20.30 27.55 12.31
CA ARG A 282 21.46 27.78 11.45
C ARG A 282 21.05 28.18 10.02
N HIS A 283 20.17 27.40 9.40
CA HIS A 283 19.75 27.65 8.01
C HIS A 283 18.82 28.86 7.88
N TYR A 284 17.95 29.09 8.86
CA TYR A 284 17.13 30.29 8.91
C TYR A 284 17.99 31.56 9.11
N GLY A 285 19.07 31.49 9.90
CA GLY A 285 20.00 32.62 10.03
C GLY A 285 20.67 33.02 8.71
N GLN A 286 20.82 32.08 7.77
CA GLN A 286 21.41 32.33 6.46
C GLN A 286 20.40 32.83 5.43
N TRP A 287 19.18 32.27 5.42
CA TRP A 287 18.22 32.47 4.32
C TRP A 287 16.85 33.01 4.76
N GLY A 288 16.56 33.03 6.06
CA GLY A 288 15.22 33.23 6.60
C GLY A 288 14.58 34.59 6.25
N THR A 289 15.36 35.65 6.09
CA THR A 289 14.86 36.98 5.71
C THR A 289 14.25 36.99 4.31
N GLU A 290 14.85 36.27 3.36
CA GLU A 290 14.38 36.18 1.97
C GLU A 290 13.37 35.04 1.79
N ALA A 291 13.65 33.89 2.41
CA ALA A 291 12.82 32.70 2.30
C ALA A 291 11.46 32.90 2.99
N ALA A 292 11.43 33.54 4.17
CA ALA A 292 10.22 33.81 4.93
C ALA A 292 9.81 35.30 4.86
N ALA A 293 10.06 35.96 3.73
CA ALA A 293 9.75 37.38 3.53
C ALA A 293 8.23 37.68 3.60
N GLU A 294 7.42 36.79 3.02
CA GLU A 294 5.95 36.96 2.95
C GLU A 294 5.22 36.12 4.00
N ALA A 295 4.04 36.57 4.41
CA ALA A 295 3.21 35.89 5.40
C ALA A 295 2.85 34.44 5.00
N GLN A 296 2.62 34.18 3.71
CA GLN A 296 2.33 32.83 3.21
C GLN A 296 3.49 31.85 3.44
N HIS A 297 4.73 32.30 3.23
CA HIS A 297 5.91 31.46 3.41
C HIS A 297 6.20 31.18 4.88
N ARG A 298 5.99 32.19 5.76
CA ARG A 298 6.02 32.00 7.22
C ARG A 298 4.99 30.96 7.67
N ARG A 299 3.77 31.04 7.13
CA ARG A 299 2.70 30.08 7.41
C ARG A 299 3.05 28.67 6.95
N ALA A 300 3.57 28.51 5.72
CA ALA A 300 4.03 27.20 5.22
C ALA A 300 5.13 26.61 6.11
N LEU A 301 6.10 27.43 6.53
CA LEU A 301 7.18 27.00 7.41
C LEU A 301 6.68 26.58 8.80
N LEU A 302 5.72 27.31 9.36
CA LEU A 302 5.08 26.95 10.63
C LEU A 302 4.27 25.65 10.50
N LEU A 303 3.51 25.46 9.42
CA LEU A 303 2.78 24.20 9.17
C LEU A 303 3.74 23.00 9.09
N ARG A 304 4.90 23.17 8.43
CA ARG A 304 5.95 22.14 8.38
C ARG A 304 6.54 21.85 9.76
N ALA A 305 6.77 22.86 10.59
CA ALA A 305 7.21 22.67 11.97
C ALA A 305 6.15 21.97 12.84
N VAL A 306 4.86 22.32 12.69
CA VAL A 306 3.75 21.68 13.42
C VAL A 306 3.59 20.21 13.02
N ALA A 307 3.79 19.88 11.75
CA ALA A 307 3.72 18.50 11.25
C ALA A 307 5.01 17.68 11.53
N SER A 308 6.06 18.31 12.03
CA SER A 308 7.38 17.71 12.21
C SER A 308 7.34 16.43 13.06
N PRO A 309 7.92 15.30 12.61
CA PRO A 309 7.98 14.06 13.38
C PRO A 309 8.96 14.11 14.56
N THR A 310 9.78 15.16 14.69
CA THR A 310 10.77 15.27 15.76
C THR A 310 10.14 15.77 17.07
N GLY A 311 10.69 15.35 18.21
CA GLY A 311 10.15 15.68 19.54
C GLY A 311 10.25 17.17 19.94
N ASP A 312 11.00 17.97 19.19
CA ASP A 312 11.22 19.40 19.39
C ASP A 312 10.29 20.28 18.51
N TRP A 313 9.29 19.71 17.84
CA TRP A 313 8.34 20.43 16.99
C TRP A 313 7.76 21.69 17.64
N ALA A 314 7.41 21.60 18.93
CA ALA A 314 6.85 22.73 19.70
C ALA A 314 7.89 23.85 19.86
N ALA A 315 9.13 23.49 20.18
CA ALA A 315 10.23 24.45 20.30
C ALA A 315 10.55 25.13 18.96
N LYS A 316 10.45 24.42 17.83
CA LYS A 316 10.54 25.01 16.49
C LYS A 316 9.45 26.05 16.25
N CYS A 317 8.20 25.72 16.58
CA CYS A 317 7.07 26.65 16.45
C CYS A 317 7.29 27.91 17.29
N ASP A 318 7.66 27.75 18.57
CA ASP A 318 7.91 28.85 19.50
C ASP A 318 9.01 29.77 19.00
N TRP A 319 10.12 29.18 18.58
CA TRP A 319 11.26 29.90 18.07
C TRP A 319 10.93 30.68 16.79
N LEU A 320 10.21 30.08 15.84
CA LEU A 320 9.77 30.73 14.60
C LEU A 320 8.83 31.92 14.88
N LEU A 321 7.85 31.74 15.76
CA LEU A 321 6.92 32.81 16.14
C LEU A 321 7.65 33.98 16.81
N LEU A 322 8.66 33.71 17.64
CA LEU A 322 9.50 34.75 18.22
C LEU A 322 10.24 35.57 17.16
N GLN A 323 10.65 34.96 16.03
CA GLN A 323 11.28 35.71 14.93
C GLN A 323 10.31 36.68 14.25
N TRP A 324 9.00 36.38 14.27
CA TRP A 324 8.00 37.12 13.52
C TRP A 324 7.16 38.08 14.34
N VAL A 325 7.22 37.99 15.69
CA VAL A 325 6.48 38.87 16.62
C VAL A 325 6.66 40.36 16.31
N SER A 326 7.85 40.77 15.88
CA SER A 326 8.17 42.17 15.54
C SER A 326 8.17 42.45 14.03
N SER A 327 7.83 41.46 13.20
CA SER A 327 7.90 41.57 11.74
C SER A 327 6.62 42.23 11.19
N PRO A 328 6.74 43.36 10.44
CA PRO A 328 5.60 43.95 9.77
C PRO A 328 4.94 42.94 8.81
N GLY A 329 3.61 42.85 8.84
CA GLY A 329 2.83 41.97 7.96
C GLY A 329 2.62 40.52 8.46
N TRP A 330 3.15 40.14 9.63
CA TRP A 330 2.67 38.92 10.30
C TRP A 330 1.31 39.19 10.95
N ALA A 331 0.25 38.61 10.38
CA ALA A 331 -1.07 38.58 10.98
C ALA A 331 -1.54 37.12 11.07
N PRO A 332 -1.69 36.56 12.28
CA PRO A 332 -2.25 35.24 12.53
C PRO A 332 -3.51 34.95 11.69
N ALA A 333 -4.41 35.93 11.65
CA ALA A 333 -5.73 35.85 11.05
C ALA A 333 -5.78 36.09 9.53
N SER A 334 -4.63 36.21 8.85
CA SER A 334 -4.62 36.39 7.39
C SER A 334 -5.04 35.09 6.68
N HIS A 335 -6.07 35.17 5.85
CA HIS A 335 -6.57 34.07 5.03
C HIS A 335 -5.54 33.73 3.94
N GLY A 336 -4.58 32.89 4.27
CA GLY A 336 -3.50 32.48 3.36
C GLY A 336 -3.80 31.19 2.61
N THR A 337 -3.21 31.06 1.42
CA THR A 337 -3.24 29.89 0.53
C THR A 337 -2.26 28.78 0.92
N ALA A 338 -1.37 29.02 1.89
CA ALA A 338 -0.35 28.06 2.30
C ALA A 338 -0.98 26.78 2.86
N ARG A 339 -0.63 25.65 2.24
CA ARG A 339 -1.18 24.33 2.53
C ARG A 339 -0.06 23.37 2.89
N LEU A 340 -0.42 22.39 3.69
CA LEU A 340 0.39 21.20 3.91
C LEU A 340 -0.22 20.08 3.07
N ASP A 341 0.62 19.22 2.52
CA ASP A 341 0.18 18.05 1.76
C ASP A 341 -0.66 17.12 2.65
N GLU A 342 -1.71 16.51 2.08
CA GLU A 342 -2.64 15.60 2.79
C GLU A 342 -1.89 14.50 3.56
N GLU A 343 -0.82 13.97 2.97
CA GLU A 343 -0.02 12.91 3.56
C GLU A 343 0.72 13.36 4.82
N LEU A 344 1.29 14.57 4.82
CA LEU A 344 1.95 15.13 5.99
C LEU A 344 0.96 15.37 7.13
N TRP A 345 -0.28 15.74 6.80
CA TRP A 345 -1.36 15.79 7.79
C TRP A 345 -1.69 14.41 8.35
N ARG A 346 -1.86 13.40 7.50
CA ARG A 346 -2.13 12.02 7.92
C ARG A 346 -1.06 11.50 8.89
N GLN A 347 0.21 11.79 8.60
CA GLN A 347 1.34 11.43 9.46
C GLN A 347 1.33 12.15 10.79
N ALA A 348 1.12 13.47 10.77
CA ALA A 348 0.97 14.23 12.00
C ALA A 348 -0.20 13.69 12.83
N GLY A 349 -1.30 13.30 12.19
CA GLY A 349 -2.48 12.66 12.80
C GLY A 349 -2.15 11.39 13.59
N GLY A 350 -1.20 10.60 13.08
CA GLY A 350 -0.70 9.39 13.74
C GLY A 350 0.19 9.64 14.95
N GLN A 351 0.62 10.88 15.21
CA GLN A 351 1.44 11.19 16.37
C GLN A 351 0.62 11.20 17.66
N PRO A 352 1.16 10.70 18.79
CA PRO A 352 0.44 10.64 20.06
C PRO A 352 0.10 12.03 20.62
N ASP A 353 0.87 13.05 20.24
CA ASP A 353 0.71 14.45 20.66
C ASP A 353 -0.11 15.30 19.65
N TYR A 354 -0.81 14.67 18.70
CA TYR A 354 -1.51 15.39 17.63
C TYR A 354 -2.54 16.42 18.12
N LEU A 355 -3.26 16.13 19.21
CA LEU A 355 -4.17 17.12 19.83
C LEU A 355 -3.42 18.41 20.22
N GLN A 356 -2.24 18.28 20.82
CA GLN A 356 -1.43 19.43 21.26
C GLN A 356 -0.95 20.25 20.06
N ARG A 357 -0.66 19.59 18.93
CA ARG A 357 -0.29 20.22 17.66
C ARG A 357 -1.45 21.06 17.10
N LEU A 358 -2.67 20.52 17.13
CA LEU A 358 -3.88 21.23 16.71
C LEU A 358 -4.21 22.41 17.62
N GLU A 359 -4.14 22.22 18.95
CA GLU A 359 -4.34 23.29 19.93
C GLU A 359 -3.31 24.41 19.74
N ARG A 360 -2.06 24.05 19.46
CA ARG A 360 -1.00 25.03 19.18
C ARG A 360 -1.29 25.81 17.91
N LEU A 361 -1.70 25.14 16.83
CA LEU A 361 -2.08 25.80 15.57
C LEU A 361 -3.21 26.82 15.80
N ALA A 362 -4.26 26.42 16.53
CA ALA A 362 -5.37 27.29 16.87
C ALA A 362 -4.95 28.47 17.77
N ALA A 363 -4.08 28.22 18.76
CA ALA A 363 -3.52 29.27 19.62
C ALA A 363 -2.67 30.29 18.84
N CYS A 364 -2.08 29.88 17.71
CA CYS A 364 -1.38 30.76 16.78
C CYS A 364 -2.33 31.57 15.89
N GLY A 365 -3.65 31.49 16.10
CA GLY A 365 -4.68 32.16 15.29
C GLY A 365 -4.81 31.63 13.87
N ILE A 366 -4.29 30.42 13.61
CA ILE A 366 -4.37 29.75 12.32
C ILE A 366 -5.60 28.84 12.32
N ASP A 367 -6.51 29.08 11.38
CA ASP A 367 -7.66 28.20 11.15
C ASP A 367 -7.20 26.76 10.91
N VAL A 368 -7.78 25.82 11.66
CA VAL A 368 -7.55 24.38 11.48
C VAL A 368 -8.21 23.95 10.16
N PRO A 369 -7.42 23.48 9.17
CA PRO A 369 -7.96 23.10 7.87
C PRO A 369 -8.71 21.77 7.94
N ALA A 370 -9.60 21.50 6.98
CA ALA A 370 -10.37 20.27 6.92
C ALA A 370 -9.47 19.02 6.88
N GLU A 371 -8.37 19.10 6.15
CA GLU A 371 -7.36 18.04 5.98
C GLU A 371 -6.73 17.63 7.33
N ALA A 372 -6.56 18.58 8.27
CA ALA A 372 -6.07 18.28 9.62
C ALA A 372 -7.15 17.57 10.47
N VAL A 373 -8.42 17.93 10.27
CA VAL A 373 -9.56 17.26 10.92
C VAL A 373 -9.72 15.84 10.37
N GLU A 374 -9.60 15.66 9.05
CA GLU A 374 -9.59 14.35 8.40
C GLU A 374 -8.47 13.48 8.94
N ALA A 375 -7.25 14.03 9.08
CA ALA A 375 -6.12 13.29 9.64
C ALA A 375 -6.36 12.83 11.09
N ALA A 376 -6.99 13.64 11.95
CA ALA A 376 -7.36 13.22 13.31
C ALA A 376 -8.25 11.97 13.30
N ALA A 377 -9.27 11.99 12.43
CA ALA A 377 -10.21 10.89 12.28
C ALA A 377 -9.56 9.66 11.62
N ALA A 378 -8.80 9.85 10.54
CA ALA A 378 -8.18 8.77 9.78
C ALA A 378 -7.10 8.04 10.59
N ALA A 379 -6.37 8.76 11.45
CA ALA A 379 -5.38 8.20 12.35
C ALA A 379 -5.97 7.52 13.60
N GLY A 380 -7.29 7.64 13.83
CA GLY A 380 -7.93 7.07 15.01
C GLY A 380 -7.65 7.84 16.31
N ASN A 381 -7.18 9.09 16.23
CA ASN A 381 -6.86 9.89 17.41
C ASN A 381 -8.14 10.46 18.04
N VAL A 382 -8.77 9.67 18.93
CA VAL A 382 -10.08 9.97 19.54
C VAL A 382 -10.09 11.33 20.24
N SER A 383 -9.02 11.68 20.96
CA SER A 383 -8.92 12.95 21.68
C SER A 383 -8.87 14.15 20.73
N ALA A 384 -8.05 14.07 19.68
CA ALA A 384 -7.99 15.10 18.64
C ALA A 384 -9.33 15.23 17.89
N ALA A 385 -9.93 14.11 17.48
CA ALA A 385 -11.23 14.08 16.81
C ALA A 385 -12.34 14.69 17.69
N ALA A 386 -12.35 14.39 18.99
CA ALA A 386 -13.32 14.94 19.93
C ALA A 386 -13.16 16.46 20.11
N TRP A 387 -11.93 16.97 20.13
CA TRP A 387 -11.65 18.39 20.16
C TRP A 387 -12.09 19.10 18.87
N CYS A 388 -11.83 18.47 17.70
CA CYS A 388 -12.23 19.01 16.40
C CYS A 388 -13.76 19.21 16.26
N LEU A 389 -14.59 18.45 16.98
CA LEU A 389 -16.05 18.67 17.00
C LEU A 389 -16.46 20.01 17.62
N GLY A 390 -15.60 20.60 18.46
CA GLY A 390 -15.82 21.92 19.04
C GLY A 390 -15.43 23.09 18.13
N LEU A 391 -14.84 22.80 16.96
CA LEU A 391 -14.48 23.83 15.98
C LEU A 391 -15.73 24.47 15.36
N PRO A 392 -15.61 25.68 14.78
CA PRO A 392 -16.72 26.36 14.11
C PRO A 392 -17.45 25.45 13.10
N PRO A 393 -18.76 25.64 12.91
CA PRO A 393 -19.62 24.68 12.22
C PRO A 393 -19.33 24.48 10.73
N LEU A 394 -18.46 25.29 10.12
CA LEU A 394 -18.14 25.23 8.70
C LEU A 394 -16.63 25.35 8.54
N LEU A 395 -15.98 24.20 8.28
CA LEU A 395 -14.56 24.16 7.98
C LEU A 395 -14.33 24.67 6.56
N ARG A 396 -13.27 25.46 6.36
CA ARG A 396 -12.87 25.85 5.01
C ARG A 396 -12.03 24.74 4.41
N ALA A 397 -12.54 24.10 3.36
CA ALA A 397 -11.72 23.25 2.50
C ALA A 397 -10.62 24.08 1.84
N ALA A 398 -9.41 23.54 1.73
CA ALA A 398 -8.34 24.20 1.00
C ALA A 398 -8.54 24.03 -0.52
N GLY A 399 -9.63 24.52 -1.12
CA GLY A 399 -9.93 24.35 -2.55
C GLY A 399 -9.27 25.38 -3.48
N TRP A 400 -8.94 25.02 -4.73
CA TRP A 400 -8.58 25.97 -5.79
C TRP A 400 -9.85 26.59 -6.39
N GLY A 401 -9.95 27.92 -6.45
CA GLY A 401 -10.77 28.63 -7.45
C GLY A 401 -12.31 28.51 -7.40
N GLN A 402 -12.90 27.70 -6.53
CA GLN A 402 -14.35 27.72 -6.25
C GLN A 402 -14.55 27.87 -4.75
N ALA A 403 -15.57 28.64 -4.34
CA ALA A 403 -15.95 28.76 -2.94
C ALA A 403 -16.12 27.35 -2.36
N GLY A 404 -15.11 26.89 -1.60
CA GLY A 404 -15.03 25.49 -1.15
C GLY A 404 -16.31 25.11 -0.43
N GLN A 405 -16.86 23.94 -0.75
CA GLN A 405 -18.01 23.41 -0.04
C GLN A 405 -17.65 23.37 1.45
N GLN A 406 -18.37 24.16 2.24
CA GLN A 406 -18.19 24.22 3.67
C GLN A 406 -18.92 23.02 4.26
N GLU A 407 -18.14 22.04 4.73
CA GLU A 407 -18.67 20.89 5.43
C GLU A 407 -18.47 21.06 6.96
N PRO A 408 -19.44 20.61 7.77
CA PRO A 408 -19.29 20.61 9.21
C PRO A 408 -18.26 19.56 9.64
N ALA A 409 -17.49 19.88 10.69
CA ALA A 409 -16.45 18.99 11.22
C ALA A 409 -16.97 17.57 11.52
N SER A 410 -18.23 17.44 11.95
CA SER A 410 -18.87 16.15 12.19
C SER A 410 -18.95 15.26 10.95
N GLN A 411 -19.23 15.83 9.77
CA GLN A 411 -19.30 15.08 8.51
C GLN A 411 -17.91 14.70 8.01
N VAL A 412 -16.95 15.64 8.11
CA VAL A 412 -15.55 15.41 7.77
C VAL A 412 -14.96 14.27 8.61
N LEU A 413 -15.17 14.30 9.93
CA LEU A 413 -14.73 13.25 10.85
C LEU A 413 -15.41 11.91 10.54
N ALA A 414 -16.73 11.90 10.28
CA ALA A 414 -17.45 10.67 9.97
C ALA A 414 -16.95 10.03 8.68
N LYS A 415 -16.78 10.82 7.60
CA LYS A 415 -16.25 10.35 6.32
C LYS A 415 -14.84 9.78 6.46
N ALA A 416 -13.93 10.52 7.07
CA ALA A 416 -12.54 10.10 7.24
C ALA A 416 -12.40 8.87 8.15
N ALA A 417 -13.09 8.84 9.29
CA ALA A 417 -13.05 7.69 10.20
C ALA A 417 -13.69 6.44 9.57
N THR A 418 -14.71 6.60 8.73
CA THR A 418 -15.31 5.48 8.00
C THR A 418 -14.35 4.94 6.95
N ALA A 419 -13.76 5.81 6.13
CA ALA A 419 -12.81 5.43 5.09
C ALA A 419 -11.58 4.70 5.67
N ALA A 420 -11.07 5.15 6.82
CA ALA A 420 -9.91 4.57 7.49
C ALA A 420 -10.25 3.45 8.51
N GLY A 421 -11.52 3.06 8.65
CA GLY A 421 -11.91 1.97 9.57
C GLY A 421 -11.80 2.27 11.07
N GLN A 422 -11.78 3.53 11.47
CA GLN A 422 -11.46 3.94 12.83
C GLN A 422 -12.68 3.83 13.76
N VAL A 423 -13.03 2.60 14.14
CA VAL A 423 -14.24 2.27 14.94
C VAL A 423 -14.33 3.06 16.24
N GLN A 424 -13.21 3.32 16.92
CA GLN A 424 -13.23 4.07 18.18
C GLN A 424 -13.64 5.53 17.98
N VAL A 425 -13.22 6.16 16.88
CA VAL A 425 -13.68 7.51 16.51
C VAL A 425 -15.17 7.47 16.16
N LEU A 426 -15.63 6.46 15.40
CA LEU A 426 -17.05 6.31 15.05
C LEU A 426 -17.96 6.09 16.27
N ARG A 427 -17.51 5.33 17.27
CA ARG A 427 -18.22 5.18 18.56
C ARG A 427 -18.30 6.51 19.31
N MET A 428 -17.18 7.24 19.39
CA MET A 428 -17.12 8.56 20.01
C MET A 428 -18.05 9.58 19.33
N LEU A 429 -18.13 9.56 17.99
CA LEU A 429 -19.04 10.39 17.21
C LEU A 429 -20.51 10.07 17.56
N ARG A 430 -20.85 8.77 17.62
CA ARG A 430 -22.20 8.31 17.99
C ARG A 430 -22.60 8.76 19.40
N GLU A 431 -21.71 8.63 20.38
CA GLU A 431 -21.94 9.10 21.76
C GLU A 431 -22.23 10.61 21.83
N ARG A 432 -21.68 11.39 20.89
CA ARG A 432 -21.92 12.83 20.75
C ARG A 432 -23.11 13.18 19.83
N GLY A 433 -23.92 12.21 19.45
CA GLY A 433 -25.11 12.40 18.62
C GLY A 433 -24.84 12.59 17.13
N VAL A 434 -23.63 12.32 16.66
CA VAL A 434 -23.29 12.32 15.22
C VAL A 434 -23.57 10.93 14.66
N ALA A 435 -24.65 10.82 13.88
CA ALA A 435 -25.05 9.55 13.30
C ALA A 435 -24.32 9.26 11.97
N LEU A 436 -23.89 8.02 11.77
CA LEU A 436 -23.33 7.57 10.50
C LEU A 436 -24.46 7.40 9.47
N SER A 437 -24.26 7.96 8.28
CA SER A 437 -25.17 7.78 7.14
C SER A 437 -24.74 6.57 6.30
N PHE A 438 -25.70 6.00 5.57
CA PHE A 438 -25.43 4.95 4.59
C PHE A 438 -24.51 5.42 3.45
N ALA A 439 -24.61 6.69 3.06
CA ALA A 439 -23.76 7.29 2.04
C ALA A 439 -22.27 7.30 2.44
N HIS A 440 -21.96 7.46 3.74
CA HIS A 440 -20.57 7.37 4.20
C HIS A 440 -19.98 5.99 3.97
N LEU A 441 -20.75 4.93 4.20
CA LEU A 441 -20.31 3.56 3.95
C LEU A 441 -20.06 3.32 2.46
N LEU A 442 -20.99 3.71 1.59
CA LEU A 442 -20.86 3.50 0.15
C LEU A 442 -19.72 4.33 -0.46
N ASN A 443 -19.51 5.56 0.01
CA ASN A 443 -18.43 6.42 -0.47
C ASN A 443 -17.06 5.96 0.06
N ALA A 444 -17.00 5.40 1.27
CA ALA A 444 -15.79 4.80 1.82
C ALA A 444 -15.42 3.48 1.12
N ALA A 445 -16.39 2.87 0.43
CA ALA A 445 -16.26 1.61 -0.26
C ALA A 445 -16.63 1.77 -1.74
N PRO A 446 -15.85 2.47 -2.57
CA PRO A 446 -16.16 2.60 -3.98
C PRO A 446 -16.28 1.22 -4.63
N GLU A 447 -17.23 1.05 -5.57
CA GLU A 447 -17.28 -0.16 -6.39
C GLU A 447 -15.96 -0.26 -7.17
N ARG A 448 -15.39 -1.47 -7.22
CA ARG A 448 -14.22 -1.76 -8.05
C ARG A 448 -14.68 -1.74 -9.52
N ARG A 449 -14.80 -0.55 -10.11
CA ARG A 449 -15.33 -0.40 -11.47
C ARG A 449 -14.31 -0.60 -12.58
N ASP A 450 -13.02 -0.56 -12.26
CA ASP A 450 -11.98 -0.76 -13.26
C ASP A 450 -10.78 -1.47 -12.61
N CYS A 451 -10.48 -2.68 -13.08
CA CYS A 451 -9.23 -3.38 -12.79
C CYS A 451 -8.03 -2.78 -13.56
N THR A 452 -8.26 -1.78 -14.41
CA THR A 452 -7.28 -1.10 -15.27
C THR A 452 -6.26 -0.22 -14.57
N SER A 453 -6.40 -0.04 -13.25
CA SER A 453 -5.40 0.64 -12.46
C SER A 453 -4.67 -0.36 -11.56
N THR A 454 -3.38 -0.58 -11.86
CA THR A 454 -2.40 -1.04 -10.85
C THR A 454 -2.38 -0.13 -9.60
N SER A 455 -3.06 1.02 -9.66
CA SER A 455 -3.11 2.09 -8.69
C SER A 455 -4.43 2.18 -7.89
N THR A 456 -5.15 1.08 -7.63
CA THR A 456 -6.29 1.12 -6.68
C THR A 456 -6.39 -0.10 -5.77
N GLU A 457 -5.37 -0.29 -4.93
CA GLU A 457 -5.57 -0.92 -3.63
C GLU A 457 -5.08 0.02 -2.54
N ARG A 458 -5.78 1.15 -2.34
CA ARG A 458 -5.94 1.59 -0.95
C ARG A 458 -6.41 0.36 -0.20
N ALA A 459 -5.67 -0.04 0.84
CA ALA A 459 -6.17 -1.02 1.79
C ALA A 459 -7.62 -0.61 2.07
N PHE A 460 -8.56 -1.54 1.91
CA PHE A 460 -9.96 -1.25 2.17
C PHE A 460 -10.13 -1.19 3.69
N GLU A 461 -9.56 -0.12 4.23
CA GLU A 461 -9.42 0.17 5.64
C GLU A 461 -10.79 0.33 6.26
N CYS A 462 -11.85 0.57 5.48
CA CYS A 462 -13.21 0.70 5.95
C CYS A 462 -13.88 -0.62 6.38
N LEU A 463 -13.29 -1.82 6.19
CA LEU A 463 -13.88 -3.11 6.66
C LEU A 463 -14.32 -3.07 8.14
N PRO A 464 -13.49 -2.59 9.10
CA PRO A 464 -13.89 -2.50 10.49
C PRO A 464 -15.05 -1.52 10.71
N ALA A 465 -15.11 -0.42 9.95
CA ALA A 465 -16.21 0.53 10.01
C ALA A 465 -17.51 -0.09 9.46
N LEU A 466 -17.44 -0.87 8.38
CA LEU A 466 -18.57 -1.63 7.85
C LEU A 466 -19.07 -2.67 8.85
N ARG A 467 -18.16 -3.40 9.50
CA ARG A 467 -18.49 -4.37 10.55
C ARG A 467 -19.20 -3.71 11.72
N TYR A 468 -18.66 -2.59 12.22
CA TYR A 468 -19.27 -1.79 13.27
C TYR A 468 -20.67 -1.30 12.88
N ALA A 469 -20.82 -0.76 11.68
CA ALA A 469 -22.10 -0.25 11.18
C ALA A 469 -23.15 -1.37 11.03
N ALA A 470 -22.76 -2.52 10.48
CA ALA A 470 -23.66 -3.64 10.22
C ALA A 470 -24.05 -4.41 11.49
N MET A 471 -23.10 -4.65 12.40
CA MET A 471 -23.28 -5.59 13.53
C MET A 471 -23.52 -4.90 14.87
N GLU A 472 -22.99 -3.69 15.10
CA GLU A 472 -23.03 -3.01 16.41
C GLU A 472 -23.99 -1.78 16.43
N GLY A 473 -24.69 -1.52 15.32
CA GLY A 473 -25.70 -0.46 15.24
C GLY A 473 -25.13 0.95 15.07
N GLY A 474 -24.04 1.09 14.32
CA GLY A 474 -23.39 2.39 14.07
C GLY A 474 -24.18 3.36 13.16
N LEU A 475 -25.24 2.90 12.48
CA LEU A 475 -26.04 3.69 11.56
C LEU A 475 -27.20 4.43 12.25
N ASN A 476 -27.65 5.53 11.65
CA ASN A 476 -28.90 6.18 12.03
C ASN A 476 -30.08 5.19 11.85
N GLU A 477 -30.92 5.01 12.87
CA GLU A 477 -32.10 4.11 12.86
C GLU A 477 -33.02 4.41 11.67
N ALA A 478 -33.23 5.68 11.33
CA ALA A 478 -34.03 6.08 10.18
C ALA A 478 -33.38 5.74 8.82
N ALA A 479 -32.05 5.66 8.75
CA ALA A 479 -31.31 5.27 7.55
C ALA A 479 -31.13 3.76 7.42
N ALA A 480 -31.17 3.02 8.53
CA ALA A 480 -31.07 1.56 8.55
C ALA A 480 -32.37 0.88 8.10
N GLU A 481 -33.53 1.53 8.27
CA GLU A 481 -34.86 0.94 8.04
C GLU A 481 -35.53 1.38 6.72
N ALA A 482 -35.10 2.48 6.10
CA ALA A 482 -35.71 2.99 4.86
C ALA A 482 -34.68 3.17 3.73
N GLY A 483 -34.62 2.20 2.81
CA GLY A 483 -33.92 2.36 1.52
C GLY A 483 -32.42 2.02 1.49
N ALA A 484 -31.87 1.39 2.53
CA ALA A 484 -30.48 0.91 2.53
C ALA A 484 -30.30 -0.31 1.60
N ASP A 485 -29.47 -0.18 0.57
CA ASP A 485 -29.12 -1.27 -0.35
C ASP A 485 -28.01 -2.15 0.26
N TRP A 486 -28.39 -3.01 1.21
CA TRP A 486 -27.47 -3.95 1.85
C TRP A 486 -26.85 -4.94 0.86
N SER A 487 -27.48 -5.21 -0.27
CA SER A 487 -26.88 -6.00 -1.35
C SER A 487 -25.68 -5.27 -1.93
N ALA A 488 -25.76 -3.97 -2.17
CA ALA A 488 -24.61 -3.18 -2.62
C ALA A 488 -23.48 -3.07 -1.58
N VAL A 489 -23.80 -3.15 -0.28
CA VAL A 489 -22.79 -3.28 0.79
C VAL A 489 -22.15 -4.66 0.78
N PHE A 490 -22.95 -5.72 0.62
CA PHE A 490 -22.44 -7.09 0.50
C PHE A 490 -21.47 -7.24 -0.66
N ARG A 491 -21.83 -6.74 -1.86
CA ARG A 491 -20.97 -6.78 -3.04
C ARG A 491 -19.60 -6.18 -2.78
N ARG A 492 -19.57 -4.96 -2.22
CA ARG A 492 -18.32 -4.28 -1.85
C ARG A 492 -17.54 -5.05 -0.79
N ALA A 493 -18.21 -5.51 0.27
CA ALA A 493 -17.59 -6.30 1.33
C ALA A 493 -16.95 -7.59 0.78
N ALA A 494 -17.64 -8.29 -0.13
CA ALA A 494 -17.16 -9.49 -0.81
C ALA A 494 -15.95 -9.20 -1.72
N GLN A 495 -16.06 -8.21 -2.61
CA GLN A 495 -14.96 -7.77 -3.49
C GLN A 495 -13.69 -7.41 -2.73
N HIS A 496 -13.85 -6.88 -1.52
CA HIS A 496 -12.74 -6.42 -0.69
C HIS A 496 -12.29 -7.42 0.37
N GLY A 497 -12.82 -8.65 0.36
CA GLY A 497 -12.39 -9.73 1.23
C GLY A 497 -12.83 -9.57 2.69
N ALA A 498 -14.06 -9.12 2.95
CA ALA A 498 -14.66 -9.20 4.28
C ALA A 498 -14.60 -10.64 4.81
N ASP A 499 -14.57 -10.82 6.13
CA ASP A 499 -14.64 -12.15 6.73
C ASP A 499 -16.03 -12.79 6.54
N LEU A 500 -16.09 -14.13 6.62
CA LEU A 500 -17.33 -14.89 6.40
C LEU A 500 -18.43 -14.52 7.42
N GLU A 501 -18.06 -14.14 8.65
CA GLU A 501 -19.03 -13.77 9.69
C GLU A 501 -19.78 -12.50 9.31
N LEU A 502 -19.08 -11.48 8.81
CA LEU A 502 -19.70 -10.25 8.33
C LEU A 502 -20.61 -10.51 7.12
N LEU A 503 -20.15 -11.29 6.13
CA LEU A 503 -20.95 -11.60 4.95
C LEU A 503 -22.23 -12.37 5.30
N ARG A 504 -22.13 -13.35 6.20
CA ARG A 504 -23.29 -14.08 6.72
C ARG A 504 -24.24 -13.17 7.48
N HIS A 505 -23.73 -12.28 8.31
CA HIS A 505 -24.57 -11.31 9.01
C HIS A 505 -25.33 -10.39 8.05
N LEU A 506 -24.66 -9.89 7.01
CA LEU A 506 -25.30 -9.06 5.97
C LEU A 506 -26.42 -9.82 5.24
N HIS A 507 -26.20 -11.09 4.92
CA HIS A 507 -27.21 -11.93 4.27
C HIS A 507 -28.37 -12.27 5.21
N GLU A 508 -28.07 -12.90 6.35
CA GLU A 508 -29.06 -13.50 7.26
C GLU A 508 -29.82 -12.45 8.08
N GLN A 509 -29.16 -11.36 8.51
CA GLN A 509 -29.75 -10.36 9.41
C GLN A 509 -30.15 -9.06 8.70
N ARG A 510 -29.53 -8.74 7.57
CA ARG A 510 -29.84 -7.51 6.80
C ARG A 510 -30.53 -7.78 5.46
N GLY A 511 -30.73 -9.05 5.09
CA GLY A 511 -31.43 -9.43 3.86
C GLY A 511 -30.67 -9.13 2.58
N ALA A 512 -29.34 -8.98 2.65
CA ALA A 512 -28.52 -8.74 1.48
C ALA A 512 -28.52 -9.96 0.53
N ALA A 513 -28.62 -9.73 -0.77
CA ALA A 513 -28.46 -10.78 -1.76
C ALA A 513 -26.99 -11.22 -1.84
N ILE A 514 -26.74 -12.53 -1.90
CA ILE A 514 -25.41 -13.09 -2.12
C ILE A 514 -25.03 -12.84 -3.59
N SER A 515 -23.97 -12.08 -3.80
CA SER A 515 -23.33 -11.93 -5.11
C SER A 515 -22.17 -12.91 -5.23
N PHE A 516 -22.34 -13.95 -6.05
CA PHE A 516 -21.34 -14.99 -6.21
C PHE A 516 -20.11 -14.48 -7.00
N MET A 517 -20.33 -13.64 -8.02
CA MET A 517 -19.27 -12.98 -8.80
C MET A 517 -18.32 -12.17 -7.92
N ASP A 518 -18.85 -11.40 -6.97
CA ASP A 518 -18.03 -10.56 -6.10
C ASP A 518 -17.20 -11.37 -5.09
N LEU A 519 -17.73 -12.53 -4.67
CA LEU A 519 -16.98 -13.50 -3.84
C LEU A 519 -15.88 -14.18 -4.65
N VAL A 520 -16.12 -14.47 -5.92
CA VAL A 520 -15.09 -14.98 -6.82
C VAL A 520 -13.96 -13.96 -6.98
N ALA A 521 -14.29 -12.68 -7.10
CA ALA A 521 -13.31 -11.62 -7.27
C ALA A 521 -12.39 -11.41 -6.04
N GLY A 522 -12.91 -11.49 -4.81
CA GLY A 522 -12.15 -11.09 -3.62
C GLY A 522 -12.14 -12.07 -2.44
N GLY A 523 -13.02 -13.08 -2.47
CA GLY A 523 -13.27 -13.99 -1.35
C GLY A 523 -12.29 -15.16 -1.22
N SER A 524 -12.53 -15.96 -0.20
CA SER A 524 -11.84 -17.21 0.12
C SER A 524 -12.62 -18.42 -0.42
N GLU A 525 -11.97 -19.58 -0.49
CA GLU A 525 -12.62 -20.83 -0.92
C GLU A 525 -13.76 -21.22 0.03
N GLU A 526 -13.58 -21.03 1.34
CA GLU A 526 -14.63 -21.30 2.34
C GLU A 526 -15.86 -20.41 2.15
N GLN A 527 -15.67 -19.17 1.70
CA GLN A 527 -16.78 -18.27 1.38
C GLN A 527 -17.50 -18.68 0.10
N LEU A 528 -16.77 -19.15 -0.91
CA LEU A 528 -17.37 -19.71 -2.13
C LEU A 528 -18.17 -20.98 -1.83
N GLU A 529 -17.69 -21.83 -0.93
CA GLU A 529 -18.39 -23.03 -0.47
C GLU A 529 -19.70 -22.68 0.24
N TRP A 530 -19.66 -21.76 1.20
CA TRP A 530 -20.86 -21.26 1.87
C TRP A 530 -21.87 -20.66 0.87
N ALA A 531 -21.40 -19.84 -0.07
CA ALA A 531 -22.28 -19.22 -1.06
C ALA A 531 -22.90 -20.22 -2.04
N LEU A 532 -22.13 -21.24 -2.45
CA LEU A 532 -22.64 -22.33 -3.28
C LEU A 532 -23.69 -23.17 -2.54
N GLU A 533 -23.49 -23.43 -1.25
CA GLU A 533 -24.49 -24.11 -0.40
C GLU A 533 -25.77 -23.27 -0.26
N ALA A 534 -25.65 -21.96 -0.09
CA ALA A 534 -26.78 -21.05 0.08
C ALA A 534 -27.59 -20.84 -1.22
N LEU A 535 -26.92 -20.72 -2.36
CA LEU A 535 -27.55 -20.44 -3.67
C LEU A 535 -27.95 -21.71 -4.44
N GLY A 536 -27.22 -22.81 -4.22
CA GLY A 536 -27.25 -24.00 -5.07
C GLY A 536 -26.66 -23.77 -6.47
N PRO A 537 -26.36 -24.84 -7.23
CA PRO A 537 -25.75 -24.73 -8.56
C PRO A 537 -26.59 -23.90 -9.55
N ALA A 538 -27.91 -24.10 -9.55
CA ALA A 538 -28.82 -23.35 -10.42
C ALA A 538 -28.87 -21.85 -10.05
N GLY A 539 -28.73 -21.51 -8.77
CA GLY A 539 -28.64 -20.13 -8.31
C GLY A 539 -27.37 -19.45 -8.81
N VAL A 540 -26.23 -20.14 -8.74
CA VAL A 540 -24.95 -19.65 -9.29
C VAL A 540 -25.05 -19.44 -10.81
N SER A 541 -25.53 -20.45 -11.55
CA SER A 541 -25.68 -20.36 -13.01
C SER A 541 -26.68 -19.29 -13.46
N SER A 542 -27.63 -18.91 -12.59
CA SER A 542 -28.57 -17.81 -12.88
C SER A 542 -27.93 -16.43 -12.75
N GLN A 543 -26.84 -16.30 -11.99
CA GLN A 543 -26.14 -15.02 -11.80
C GLN A 543 -25.09 -14.76 -12.88
N ALA A 544 -24.34 -15.78 -13.30
CA ALA A 544 -23.27 -15.64 -14.30
C ALA A 544 -22.94 -16.98 -14.98
N SER A 545 -22.38 -16.90 -16.19
CA SER A 545 -21.82 -18.06 -16.89
C SER A 545 -20.49 -18.50 -16.26
N GLY A 546 -20.11 -19.77 -16.46
CA GLY A 546 -18.82 -20.29 -16.01
C GLY A 546 -17.63 -19.51 -16.58
N ALA A 547 -17.72 -19.06 -17.84
CA ALA A 547 -16.72 -18.21 -18.48
C ALA A 547 -16.58 -16.86 -17.76
N ALA A 548 -17.69 -16.17 -17.49
CA ALA A 548 -17.66 -14.88 -16.79
C ALA A 548 -17.13 -14.99 -15.36
N LEU A 549 -17.42 -16.11 -14.67
CA LEU A 549 -16.89 -16.39 -13.33
C LEU A 549 -15.36 -16.56 -13.36
N VAL A 550 -14.85 -17.35 -14.31
CA VAL A 550 -13.40 -17.54 -14.47
C VAL A 550 -12.72 -16.24 -14.88
N GLU A 551 -13.27 -15.52 -15.84
CA GLU A 551 -12.76 -14.22 -16.28
C GLU A 551 -12.65 -13.24 -15.11
N SER A 552 -13.71 -13.12 -14.29
CA SER A 552 -13.70 -12.30 -13.09
C SER A 552 -12.66 -12.75 -12.05
N ALA A 553 -12.50 -14.06 -11.84
CA ALA A 553 -11.46 -14.59 -10.95
C ALA A 553 -10.05 -14.21 -11.44
N LEU A 554 -9.80 -14.27 -12.74
CA LEU A 554 -8.49 -14.02 -13.33
C LEU A 554 -8.15 -12.53 -13.36
N LEU A 555 -9.08 -11.68 -13.82
CA LEU A 555 -8.91 -10.22 -13.88
C LEU A 555 -8.93 -9.54 -12.50
N SER A 556 -9.51 -10.19 -11.48
CA SER A 556 -9.34 -9.74 -10.10
C SER A 556 -8.01 -10.18 -9.49
N GLY A 557 -7.37 -11.22 -10.06
CA GLY A 557 -6.15 -11.85 -9.56
C GLY A 557 -6.37 -12.93 -8.48
N ASN A 558 -7.58 -13.48 -8.36
CA ASN A 558 -7.96 -14.54 -7.42
C ASN A 558 -7.87 -15.93 -8.09
N TRP A 559 -6.65 -16.37 -8.39
CA TRP A 559 -6.41 -17.65 -9.07
C TRP A 559 -6.87 -18.86 -8.26
N ALA A 560 -6.92 -18.75 -6.92
CA ALA A 560 -7.48 -19.77 -6.04
C ALA A 560 -8.97 -19.96 -6.31
N ALA A 561 -9.74 -18.88 -6.51
CA ALA A 561 -11.13 -18.97 -6.92
C ALA A 561 -11.28 -19.58 -8.33
N ALA A 562 -10.42 -19.20 -9.28
CA ALA A 562 -10.42 -19.78 -10.63
C ALA A 562 -10.18 -21.31 -10.60
N GLU A 563 -9.16 -21.75 -9.85
CA GLU A 563 -8.85 -23.17 -9.68
C GLU A 563 -9.94 -23.91 -8.91
N TRP A 564 -10.54 -23.28 -7.89
CA TRP A 564 -11.67 -23.84 -7.15
C TRP A 564 -12.88 -24.04 -8.07
N LEU A 565 -13.24 -23.06 -8.90
CA LEU A 565 -14.32 -23.17 -9.90
C LEU A 565 -14.06 -24.32 -10.87
N ARG A 566 -12.81 -24.44 -11.36
CA ARG A 566 -12.37 -25.51 -12.26
C ARG A 566 -12.52 -26.89 -11.61
N SER A 567 -12.05 -27.05 -10.38
CA SER A 567 -12.10 -28.32 -9.64
C SER A 567 -13.54 -28.80 -9.35
N ARG A 568 -14.51 -27.89 -9.33
CA ARG A 568 -15.93 -28.15 -9.05
C ARG A 568 -16.80 -28.26 -10.30
N GLY A 569 -16.23 -28.09 -11.51
CA GLY A 569 -16.99 -28.10 -12.75
C GLY A 569 -17.94 -26.90 -12.91
N LEU A 570 -17.63 -25.78 -12.25
CA LEU A 570 -18.37 -24.51 -12.35
C LEU A 570 -17.71 -23.50 -13.32
N ALA A 571 -16.53 -23.86 -13.83
CA ALA A 571 -15.76 -23.10 -14.82
C ALA A 571 -16.20 -23.40 -16.27
N VAL A 572 -15.41 -22.94 -17.24
CA VAL A 572 -15.53 -23.36 -18.65
C VAL A 572 -15.24 -24.85 -18.78
N ASP A 573 -16.07 -25.55 -19.55
CA ASP A 573 -15.89 -26.95 -19.90
C ASP A 573 -14.61 -27.12 -20.74
N PRO A 574 -13.62 -27.92 -20.28
CA PRO A 574 -12.37 -28.14 -21.02
C PRO A 574 -12.57 -28.69 -22.44
N ASP A 575 -13.66 -29.42 -22.69
CA ASP A 575 -13.95 -29.98 -24.01
C ASP A 575 -14.61 -28.95 -24.94
N ASN A 576 -15.10 -27.83 -24.39
CA ASN A 576 -15.75 -26.77 -25.15
C ASN A 576 -14.73 -25.73 -25.66
N GLN A 577 -14.02 -26.11 -26.72
CA GLN A 577 -12.97 -25.31 -27.34
C GLN A 577 -13.45 -23.93 -27.80
N GLN A 578 -14.70 -23.81 -28.28
CA GLN A 578 -15.25 -22.51 -28.69
C GLN A 578 -15.33 -21.52 -27.52
N GLN A 579 -15.76 -21.98 -26.33
CA GLN A 579 -15.81 -21.12 -25.15
C GLN A 579 -14.41 -20.75 -24.64
N LEU A 580 -13.44 -21.68 -24.73
CA LEU A 580 -12.05 -21.40 -24.35
C LEU A 580 -11.41 -20.35 -25.27
N GLN A 581 -11.63 -20.46 -26.58
CA GLN A 581 -11.17 -19.47 -27.57
C GLN A 581 -11.80 -18.09 -27.32
N GLN A 582 -13.11 -18.04 -27.06
CA GLN A 582 -13.81 -16.79 -26.70
C GLN A 582 -13.27 -16.17 -25.41
N LEU A 583 -13.02 -17.00 -24.39
CA LEU A 583 -12.45 -16.55 -23.12
C LEU A 583 -11.05 -15.96 -23.32
N LEU A 584 -10.19 -16.63 -24.10
CA LEU A 584 -8.87 -16.11 -24.45
C LEU A 584 -8.97 -14.74 -25.13
N CYS A 585 -9.81 -14.62 -26.16
CA CYS A 585 -10.00 -13.37 -26.89
C CYS A 585 -10.58 -12.26 -25.99
N SER A 586 -11.50 -12.58 -25.08
CA SER A 586 -12.04 -11.61 -24.11
C SER A 586 -10.96 -11.09 -23.16
N LEU A 587 -10.15 -12.00 -22.59
CA LEU A 587 -9.03 -11.62 -21.73
C LEU A 587 -8.00 -10.77 -22.49
N ALA A 588 -7.69 -11.14 -23.73
CA ALA A 588 -6.78 -10.38 -24.58
C ALA A 588 -7.33 -9.02 -25.03
N ALA A 589 -8.65 -8.81 -24.99
CA ALA A 589 -9.29 -7.53 -25.30
C ALA A 589 -9.26 -6.55 -24.11
N GLU A 590 -9.09 -7.03 -22.87
CA GLU A 590 -8.96 -6.23 -21.65
C GLU A 590 -7.57 -5.60 -21.50
N GLN A 591 -7.08 -4.98 -22.57
CA GLN A 591 -5.72 -4.44 -22.71
C GLN A 591 -5.43 -3.26 -21.76
N GLY A 592 -6.48 -2.68 -21.17
CA GLY A 592 -6.36 -1.68 -20.11
C GLY A 592 -6.01 -2.28 -18.75
N ASP A 593 -6.17 -3.58 -18.54
CA ASP A 593 -5.94 -4.27 -17.27
C ASP A 593 -4.50 -4.82 -17.17
N PRO A 594 -3.69 -4.44 -16.17
CA PRO A 594 -2.35 -5.01 -15.98
C PRO A 594 -2.32 -6.54 -15.77
N LEU A 595 -3.46 -7.16 -15.47
CA LEU A 595 -3.59 -8.60 -15.18
C LEU A 595 -3.99 -9.45 -16.39
N HIS A 596 -4.27 -8.86 -17.56
CA HIS A 596 -4.69 -9.64 -18.73
C HIS A 596 -3.62 -10.65 -19.18
N ILE A 597 -2.33 -10.27 -19.23
CA ILE A 597 -1.25 -11.19 -19.60
C ILE A 597 -1.10 -12.35 -18.59
N PRO A 598 -1.03 -12.09 -17.26
CA PRO A 598 -1.08 -13.17 -16.27
C PRO A 598 -2.32 -14.08 -16.39
N ALA A 599 -3.49 -13.52 -16.71
CA ALA A 599 -4.73 -14.28 -16.89
C ALA A 599 -4.65 -15.22 -18.11
N LEU A 600 -4.14 -14.72 -19.24
CA LEU A 600 -3.89 -15.51 -20.45
C LEU A 600 -2.89 -16.64 -20.19
N TRP A 601 -1.79 -16.32 -19.49
CA TRP A 601 -0.78 -17.30 -19.11
C TRP A 601 -1.38 -18.40 -18.22
N TRP A 602 -2.17 -18.02 -17.21
CA TRP A 602 -2.87 -18.97 -16.35
C TRP A 602 -3.79 -19.91 -17.16
N LEU A 603 -4.58 -19.35 -18.08
CA LEU A 603 -5.52 -20.11 -18.91
C LEU A 603 -4.79 -21.18 -19.74
N LEU A 604 -3.74 -20.78 -20.47
CA LEU A 604 -2.98 -21.68 -21.35
C LEU A 604 -2.16 -22.73 -20.59
N GLN A 605 -1.84 -22.49 -19.31
CA GLN A 605 -1.17 -23.47 -18.46
C GLN A 605 -2.11 -24.52 -17.87
N ARG A 606 -3.44 -24.35 -17.99
CA ARG A 606 -4.44 -25.23 -17.36
C ARG A 606 -5.44 -25.84 -18.32
N TYR A 607 -5.60 -25.25 -19.50
CA TYR A 607 -6.47 -25.75 -20.54
C TYR A 607 -5.67 -26.08 -21.80
N ASP A 608 -6.02 -27.20 -22.43
CA ASP A 608 -5.48 -27.57 -23.74
C ASP A 608 -6.30 -26.88 -24.83
N LEU A 609 -5.79 -25.74 -25.32
CA LEU A 609 -6.48 -24.88 -26.27
C LEU A 609 -6.17 -25.31 -27.71
N GLN A 610 -7.22 -25.53 -28.50
CA GLN A 610 -7.11 -25.60 -29.95
C GLN A 610 -6.93 -24.20 -30.53
N TRP A 611 -5.72 -23.91 -30.99
CA TRP A 611 -5.35 -22.62 -31.52
C TRP A 611 -6.10 -22.27 -32.80
N THR A 612 -6.55 -21.02 -32.87
CA THR A 612 -7.12 -20.40 -34.08
C THR A 612 -6.31 -19.17 -34.44
N LEU A 613 -6.43 -18.73 -35.70
CA LEU A 613 -5.81 -17.48 -36.14
C LEU A 613 -6.30 -16.29 -35.30
N GLU A 614 -7.58 -16.25 -34.93
CA GLU A 614 -8.16 -15.20 -34.09
C GLU A 614 -7.51 -15.14 -32.70
N CYS A 615 -7.30 -16.29 -32.05
CA CYS A 615 -6.58 -16.34 -30.77
C CYS A 615 -5.14 -15.85 -30.90
N ARG A 616 -4.48 -16.14 -32.03
CA ARG A 616 -3.11 -15.71 -32.30
C ARG A 616 -3.01 -14.21 -32.56
N GLU A 617 -3.94 -13.66 -33.34
CA GLU A 617 -4.08 -12.22 -33.62
C GLU A 617 -4.39 -11.43 -32.34
N ALA A 618 -5.19 -12.00 -31.42
CA ALA A 618 -5.45 -11.40 -30.12
C ALA A 618 -4.17 -11.23 -29.28
N LEU A 619 -3.24 -12.19 -29.34
CA LEU A 619 -1.92 -12.07 -28.69
C LEU A 619 -1.01 -11.06 -29.39
N ASP A 620 -1.06 -10.95 -30.72
CA ASP A 620 -0.33 -9.90 -31.45
C ASP A 620 -0.77 -8.50 -31.02
N ALA A 621 -2.08 -8.27 -30.87
CA ALA A 621 -2.61 -7.00 -30.39
C ALA A 621 -2.09 -6.66 -28.98
N CYS A 622 -1.97 -7.65 -28.09
CA CYS A 622 -1.36 -7.46 -26.76
C CYS A 622 0.13 -7.08 -26.86
N TRP A 623 0.86 -7.63 -27.84
CA TRP A 623 2.28 -7.37 -28.07
C TRP A 623 2.53 -5.97 -28.64
N GLU A 624 1.72 -5.54 -29.61
CA GLU A 624 1.84 -4.23 -30.28
C GLU A 624 1.63 -3.07 -29.30
N ILE A 625 0.63 -3.16 -28.42
CA ILE A 625 0.35 -2.13 -27.40
C ILE A 625 1.48 -1.98 -26.40
N GLY A 626 2.11 -3.10 -26.02
CA GLY A 626 3.29 -3.10 -25.16
C GLY A 626 4.53 -2.50 -25.83
N SER A 627 4.56 -2.45 -27.16
CA SER A 627 5.69 -1.96 -27.97
C SER A 627 5.53 -0.49 -28.36
N ASP A 628 4.30 -0.01 -28.58
CA ASP A 628 3.99 1.37 -29.02
C ASP A 628 3.89 2.39 -27.87
N GLY A 629 4.41 2.06 -26.69
CA GLY A 629 4.45 2.96 -25.54
C GLY A 629 3.11 3.12 -24.80
N GLY A 630 2.16 2.20 -25.00
CA GLY A 630 0.87 2.19 -24.31
C GLY A 630 1.03 1.93 -22.81
N TRP A 631 1.88 0.95 -22.43
CA TRP A 631 2.26 0.60 -21.06
C TRP A 631 3.64 -0.08 -21.05
N PRO A 632 4.54 0.18 -20.07
CA PRO A 632 5.77 -0.58 -19.93
C PRO A 632 5.44 -2.01 -19.50
N VAL A 633 5.41 -2.96 -20.45
CA VAL A 633 5.14 -4.37 -20.14
C VAL A 633 6.30 -4.92 -19.30
N PRO A 634 6.03 -5.43 -18.07
CA PRO A 634 7.02 -6.06 -17.21
C PRO A 634 7.81 -7.15 -17.95
N VAL A 635 9.09 -7.33 -17.60
CA VAL A 635 9.99 -8.27 -18.29
C VAL A 635 9.41 -9.68 -18.31
N GLY A 636 8.89 -10.14 -17.17
CA GLY A 636 8.27 -11.47 -17.08
C GLY A 636 7.00 -11.60 -17.93
N HIS A 637 6.15 -10.58 -17.99
CA HIS A 637 4.97 -10.57 -18.88
C HIS A 637 5.39 -10.65 -20.36
N ARG A 638 6.44 -9.93 -20.77
CA ARG A 638 6.99 -10.04 -22.15
C ARG A 638 7.46 -11.46 -22.44
N LEU A 639 8.19 -12.09 -21.52
CA LEU A 639 8.66 -13.47 -21.67
C LEU A 639 7.48 -14.46 -21.76
N TRP A 640 6.44 -14.28 -20.95
CA TRP A 640 5.23 -15.09 -21.05
C TRP A 640 4.53 -14.90 -22.39
N LEU A 641 4.35 -13.66 -22.84
CA LEU A 641 3.71 -13.35 -24.11
C LEU A 641 4.46 -13.96 -25.30
N GLN A 642 5.79 -13.84 -25.33
CA GLN A 642 6.64 -14.51 -26.34
C GLN A 642 6.43 -16.02 -26.36
N LYS A 643 6.41 -16.66 -25.19
CA LYS A 643 6.16 -18.11 -25.09
C LYS A 643 4.76 -18.48 -25.58
N MET A 644 3.73 -17.72 -25.21
CA MET A 644 2.36 -17.97 -25.66
C MET A 644 2.23 -17.82 -27.18
N MET A 645 2.86 -16.81 -27.77
CA MET A 645 2.89 -16.61 -29.22
C MET A 645 3.60 -17.77 -29.92
N GLN A 646 4.75 -18.22 -29.40
CA GLN A 646 5.46 -19.39 -29.93
C GLN A 646 4.59 -20.66 -29.88
N MET A 647 3.90 -20.91 -28.76
CA MET A 647 2.97 -22.04 -28.64
C MET A 647 1.88 -22.00 -29.71
N GLY A 648 1.32 -20.82 -29.98
CA GLY A 648 0.31 -20.64 -31.03
C GLY A 648 0.85 -20.82 -32.45
N ASP A 649 2.03 -20.29 -32.73
CA ASP A 649 2.69 -20.43 -34.04
C ASP A 649 3.02 -21.89 -34.35
N GLU A 650 3.56 -22.63 -33.37
CA GLU A 650 3.87 -24.06 -33.50
C GLU A 650 2.59 -24.88 -33.73
N ALA A 651 1.54 -24.65 -32.94
CA ALA A 651 0.28 -25.38 -33.07
C ALA A 651 -0.44 -25.12 -34.41
N LEU A 652 -0.43 -23.87 -34.90
CA LEU A 652 -1.02 -23.53 -36.20
C LEU A 652 -0.22 -24.11 -37.37
N ALA A 653 1.10 -24.18 -37.26
CA ALA A 653 1.95 -24.82 -38.27
C ALA A 653 1.70 -26.34 -38.33
N GLU A 654 1.63 -27.01 -37.18
CA GLU A 654 1.31 -28.45 -37.11
C GLU A 654 -0.07 -28.76 -37.71
N ALA A 655 -1.08 -27.93 -37.42
CA ALA A 655 -2.41 -28.08 -38.00
C ALA A 655 -2.43 -27.88 -39.53
N ALA A 656 -1.55 -27.01 -40.07
CA ALA A 656 -1.42 -26.77 -41.50
C ALA A 656 -0.64 -27.88 -42.23
N GLU A 657 0.31 -28.55 -41.57
CA GLU A 657 1.06 -29.69 -42.13
C GLU A 657 0.29 -31.01 -42.05
N GLY A 658 -0.64 -31.14 -41.10
CA GLY A 658 -1.50 -32.31 -40.92
C GLY A 658 -2.79 -32.32 -41.76
N ALA A 659 -3.13 -31.20 -42.39
CA ALA A 659 -4.29 -31.03 -43.28
C ALA A 659 -3.93 -31.21 -44.76
#